data_AF-A0A1D2L706-F1
#
_entry.id   AF-A0A1D2L706-F1
#
_cell.length_a   1.000
_cell.length_b   1.000
_cell.length_c   1.000
_cell.angle_alpha   90.00
_cell.angle_beta   90.00
_cell.angle_gamma   90.00
#
_symmetry.space_group_name_H-M   'P 1'
#
loop_
_entity.id
_entity.type
_entity.pdbx_description
1 polymer ?
#
loop_
_entity_poly.entity_id
_entity_poly.type
_entity_poly.pdbx_seq_one_letter_code
_entity_poly.pdbx_strand_id
1 'polypeptide(L)'
;MTVYQFKLSTTAVANQVELIRVRQDDDESQIFRATIFEDGKVKNLSGVSAEFNMVDAQHHIVVDDARIVDATNGIVEYQLRKEAMLSVGRCNAYFSFKSNKEVVYSTKDFNYNVIWSALSSPMHQGCDYVWTASDLIDSLKDWIEHAMGDFDDWFESVKEILASIDPGGVILNELLASRKSEPFGIEHKTLQARVNFTDAVLKPLDDAEHSLDIEKFEPMFVGNLATFRNAVLQAFNIDSATSQYYASQSNSQTPEGFVISHISPNGSKLLSKMEVQNGGHGTNFGIERESDRVYIWTIIRTNTGIQKLIRVPYKENSVLTYDSSLKDYTPETLNNIYFTPVVDMVNGYMLIRRGDGLCELRDLSDIKSGVDKVLYKTQIPKNENNDERPMQGAVSHNTTLYWYSGWSTNAIRVLKYDMKTGKLLATRDFDLPNETGSNFTDNYREPEGLAYYVNPFTGKESLLMGITSGGMQKRYNMIYAIHQRGAQEHFDSIRAISAQNYAITRGDGRAHSTPDGLKKLSDLRNPGEYYLTTTIVDSLSDIPSPQFSGSGMFVKNMAGEQHYNLRQIITRFSYSRKNFTMERSLNLDGSFGSWTVHNSQSNVVEYLAPEKYKNMLTNVGIAGEYYITTPSSTAFMDHPEKGVAGWWLKVSSGDLSGSFVQKLTRNSNDYIRSYQRIVSGASSGVWVKFQDAKTQTYVDIPLSGEAKSGDLRVANNGNQIIIRGKVDAPAEESVYATLPKGFRPNYAWETTVSVAGTTGVRKIAIRTDGTIYFSGIIANNVDKVTLLNMNLVVPIN
;
A
#
# COMPACT_ATOMS: atom_id res chain seq x y z
N MET A 1 101.68 -34.51 73.54
CA MET A 1 102.38 -35.03 72.36
C MET A 1 102.03 -36.50 72.24
N THR A 2 101.36 -36.89 71.16
CA THR A 2 100.79 -38.24 70.98
C THR A 2 101.60 -39.00 69.94
N VAL A 3 102.07 -40.21 70.27
CA VAL A 3 102.90 -41.04 69.38
C VAL A 3 102.14 -42.30 69.00
N TYR A 4 101.87 -42.47 67.71
CA TYR A 4 101.23 -43.65 67.15
C TYR A 4 102.29 -44.62 66.64
N GLN A 5 102.38 -45.81 67.25
CA GLN A 5 103.39 -46.81 66.94
C GLN A 5 102.79 -47.99 66.19
N PHE A 6 103.36 -48.36 65.05
CA PHE A 6 102.87 -49.45 64.22
C PHE A 6 103.96 -50.11 63.37
N LYS A 7 103.65 -51.24 62.74
CA LYS A 7 104.59 -52.00 61.92
C LYS A 7 104.18 -51.94 60.45
N LEU A 8 105.15 -51.70 59.57
CA LEU A 8 104.93 -51.62 58.12
C LEU A 8 105.87 -52.58 57.41
N SER A 9 105.41 -53.15 56.30
CA SER A 9 106.19 -54.07 55.48
C SER A 9 106.44 -53.53 54.07
N THR A 10 107.59 -53.88 53.50
CA THR A 10 107.94 -53.60 52.09
C THR A 10 107.43 -54.68 51.13
N THR A 11 107.24 -55.92 51.61
CA THR A 11 106.90 -57.08 50.76
C THR A 11 105.53 -57.70 51.02
N ALA A 12 104.88 -57.42 52.16
CA ALA A 12 103.53 -57.94 52.44
C ALA A 12 102.47 -57.45 51.45
N VAL A 13 101.33 -58.15 51.35
CA VAL A 13 100.25 -57.77 50.43
C VAL A 13 99.50 -56.50 50.88
N ALA A 14 99.39 -56.27 52.19
CA ALA A 14 98.88 -55.03 52.80
C ALA A 14 99.34 -54.92 54.26
N ASN A 15 99.45 -53.70 54.80
CA ASN A 15 99.80 -53.47 56.20
C ASN A 15 98.55 -53.53 57.10
N GLN A 16 98.64 -54.28 58.20
CA GLN A 16 97.59 -54.30 59.24
C GLN A 16 97.91 -53.28 60.32
N VAL A 17 97.48 -52.03 60.12
CA VAL A 17 97.60 -50.93 61.09
C VAL A 17 96.24 -50.70 61.74
N GLU A 18 96.19 -50.59 63.07
CA GLU A 18 94.95 -50.26 63.81
C GLU A 18 94.43 -48.86 63.44
N LEU A 19 93.17 -48.56 63.77
CA LEU A 19 92.54 -47.30 63.38
C LEU A 19 93.21 -46.10 64.05
N ILE A 20 94.01 -45.35 63.28
CA ILE A 20 94.62 -44.10 63.71
C ILE A 20 93.65 -42.95 63.44
N ARG A 21 93.34 -42.16 64.48
CA ARG A 21 92.56 -40.92 64.37
C ARG A 21 93.41 -39.74 64.82
N VAL A 22 93.59 -38.80 63.91
CA VAL A 22 94.30 -37.53 64.15
C VAL A 22 93.30 -36.39 64.03
N ARG A 23 93.45 -35.34 64.84
CA ARG A 23 92.52 -34.21 64.84
C ARG A 23 93.05 -33.10 63.91
N GLN A 24 92.17 -32.52 63.11
CA GLN A 24 92.48 -31.39 62.23
C GLN A 24 92.98 -30.19 63.06
N ASP A 25 94.00 -29.49 62.55
CA ASP A 25 94.66 -28.30 63.16
C ASP A 25 95.44 -28.53 64.47
N ASP A 26 95.64 -29.77 64.91
CA ASP A 26 96.49 -30.11 66.07
C ASP A 26 97.95 -30.34 65.63
N ASP A 27 98.55 -29.27 65.07
CA ASP A 27 99.87 -29.24 64.43
C ASP A 27 101.04 -29.46 65.42
N GLU A 28 102.11 -30.10 64.93
CA GLU A 28 103.36 -30.38 65.65
C GLU A 28 103.23 -31.20 66.96
N SER A 29 102.06 -31.71 67.32
CA SER A 29 101.84 -32.45 68.58
C SER A 29 101.69 -33.98 68.39
N GLN A 30 101.66 -34.47 67.14
CA GLN A 30 101.36 -35.87 66.79
C GLN A 30 102.47 -36.50 65.92
N ILE A 31 102.91 -37.71 66.27
CA ILE A 31 104.03 -38.40 65.61
C ILE A 31 103.63 -39.83 65.21
N PHE A 32 103.94 -40.22 63.97
CA PHE A 32 103.91 -41.61 63.49
C PHE A 32 105.28 -42.24 63.63
N ARG A 33 105.36 -43.38 64.33
CA ARG A 33 106.58 -44.16 64.50
C ARG A 33 106.35 -45.57 63.96
N ALA A 34 106.99 -45.88 62.83
CA ALA A 34 106.85 -47.16 62.15
C ALA A 34 108.11 -48.03 62.29
N THR A 35 107.94 -49.31 62.61
CA THR A 35 109.00 -50.31 62.48
C THR A 35 108.85 -51.07 61.16
N ILE A 36 109.90 -51.09 60.34
CA ILE A 36 109.88 -51.57 58.97
C ILE A 36 110.35 -53.02 58.89
N PHE A 37 109.60 -53.85 58.15
CA PHE A 37 109.88 -55.27 57.96
C PHE A 37 109.94 -55.64 56.48
N GLU A 38 110.84 -56.58 56.15
CA GLU A 38 110.91 -57.23 54.85
C GLU A 38 110.89 -58.74 55.06
N ASP A 39 109.96 -59.41 54.39
CA ASP A 39 109.73 -60.86 54.51
C ASP A 39 109.61 -61.36 55.97
N GLY A 40 108.93 -60.56 56.80
CA GLY A 40 108.65 -60.87 58.20
C GLY A 40 109.79 -60.59 59.19
N LYS A 41 110.94 -60.08 58.74
CA LYS A 41 112.08 -59.70 59.60
C LYS A 41 112.30 -58.19 59.57
N VAL A 42 112.80 -57.63 60.67
CA VAL A 42 113.11 -56.20 60.77
C VAL A 42 114.12 -55.81 59.69
N LYS A 43 113.80 -54.76 58.92
CA LYS A 43 114.65 -54.24 57.85
C LYS A 43 115.64 -53.24 58.43
N ASN A 44 116.94 -53.46 58.22
CA ASN A 44 117.96 -52.48 58.56
C ASN A 44 117.91 -51.31 57.54
N LEU A 45 117.78 -50.09 58.04
CA LEU A 45 117.65 -48.85 57.26
C LEU A 45 118.96 -48.04 57.20
N SER A 46 120.11 -48.64 57.54
CA SER A 46 121.41 -47.96 57.49
C SER A 46 121.80 -47.65 56.04
N GLY A 47 122.17 -46.39 55.77
CA GLY A 47 122.63 -45.96 54.45
C GLY A 47 121.52 -45.48 53.49
N VAL A 48 120.27 -45.36 53.98
CA VAL A 48 119.15 -44.73 53.25
C VAL A 48 118.59 -43.53 54.02
N SER A 49 117.94 -42.60 53.34
CA SER A 49 117.06 -41.58 53.93
C SER A 49 115.59 -41.96 53.73
N ALA A 50 114.68 -41.44 54.54
CA ALA A 50 113.25 -41.79 54.48
C ALA A 50 112.38 -40.57 54.17
N GLU A 51 111.29 -40.77 53.43
CA GLU A 51 110.25 -39.78 53.19
C GLU A 51 108.88 -40.38 53.50
N PHE A 52 108.01 -39.57 54.08
CA PHE A 52 106.59 -39.84 54.27
C PHE A 52 105.80 -39.31 53.08
N ASN A 53 105.01 -40.18 52.46
CA ASN A 53 104.22 -39.87 51.28
C ASN A 53 102.76 -40.18 51.59
N MET A 54 101.85 -39.25 51.31
CA MET A 54 100.43 -39.46 51.55
C MET A 54 99.53 -38.79 50.52
N VAL A 55 98.31 -39.32 50.39
CA VAL A 55 97.19 -38.74 49.65
C VAL A 55 95.98 -38.62 50.59
N ASP A 56 95.39 -37.43 50.67
CA ASP A 56 94.24 -37.17 51.54
C ASP A 56 92.92 -37.63 50.90
N ALA A 57 91.80 -37.51 51.62
CA ALA A 57 90.49 -37.95 51.15
C ALA A 57 89.95 -37.14 49.95
N GLN A 58 90.58 -36.02 49.60
CA GLN A 58 90.23 -35.10 48.51
C GLN A 58 91.27 -35.17 47.39
N HIS A 59 92.19 -36.14 47.45
CA HIS A 59 93.25 -36.42 46.47
C HIS A 59 94.41 -35.42 46.42
N HIS A 60 94.64 -34.63 47.47
CA HIS A 60 95.86 -33.84 47.61
C HIS A 60 97.04 -34.71 48.06
N ILE A 61 98.25 -34.39 47.60
CA ILE A 61 99.46 -35.19 47.84
C ILE A 61 100.44 -34.42 48.74
N VAL A 62 100.97 -35.08 49.76
CA VAL A 62 102.05 -34.56 50.62
C VAL A 62 103.23 -35.52 50.57
N VAL A 63 104.43 -34.97 50.40
CA VAL A 63 105.70 -35.69 50.40
C VAL A 63 106.67 -34.90 51.28
N ASP A 64 107.01 -35.47 52.42
CA ASP A 64 107.85 -34.83 53.43
C ASP A 64 108.99 -35.74 53.88
N ASP A 65 110.08 -35.15 54.36
CA ASP A 65 111.18 -35.89 54.95
C ASP A 65 110.76 -36.58 56.26
N ALA A 66 111.09 -37.87 56.38
CA ALA A 66 110.88 -38.67 57.57
C ALA A 66 112.23 -39.00 58.25
N ARG A 67 112.23 -39.04 59.58
CA ARG A 67 113.45 -39.22 60.37
C ARG A 67 113.63 -40.69 60.76
N ILE A 68 114.71 -41.32 60.31
CA ILE A 68 115.12 -42.63 60.81
C ILE A 68 115.72 -42.44 62.21
N VAL A 69 115.11 -43.08 63.20
CA VAL A 69 115.49 -42.93 64.62
C VAL A 69 116.31 -44.10 65.14
N ASP A 70 116.13 -45.29 64.57
CA ASP A 70 116.99 -46.45 64.82
C ASP A 70 117.12 -47.26 63.52
N ALA A 71 118.24 -47.08 62.83
CA ALA A 71 118.46 -47.71 61.54
C ALA A 71 118.63 -49.23 61.64
N THR A 72 119.33 -49.74 62.67
CA THR A 72 119.62 -51.17 62.80
C THR A 72 118.37 -51.97 63.12
N ASN A 73 117.44 -51.39 63.90
CA ASN A 73 116.15 -51.99 64.24
C ASN A 73 114.99 -51.49 63.37
N GLY A 74 115.28 -50.79 62.27
CA GLY A 74 114.30 -50.45 61.26
C GLY A 74 113.20 -49.47 61.67
N ILE A 75 113.48 -48.51 62.55
CA ILE A 75 112.48 -47.58 63.09
C ILE A 75 112.61 -46.21 62.42
N VAL A 76 111.49 -45.73 61.85
CA VAL A 76 111.34 -44.41 61.23
C VAL A 76 110.19 -43.64 61.88
N GLU A 77 110.35 -42.31 61.98
CA GLU A 77 109.36 -41.40 62.52
C GLU A 77 109.01 -40.27 61.54
N TYR A 78 107.75 -39.87 61.57
CA TYR A 78 107.26 -38.67 60.92
C TYR A 78 106.35 -37.89 61.87
N GLN A 79 106.64 -36.61 62.07
CA GLN A 79 105.80 -35.69 62.83
C GLN A 79 104.79 -35.07 61.87
N LEU A 80 103.49 -35.22 62.17
CA LEU A 80 102.44 -34.74 61.28
C LEU A 80 102.43 -33.22 61.26
N ARG A 81 102.44 -32.69 60.04
CA ARG A 81 102.26 -31.27 59.77
C ARG A 81 100.83 -30.95 59.36
N LYS A 82 100.46 -29.68 59.45
CA LYS A 82 99.12 -29.20 59.09
C LYS A 82 98.65 -29.68 57.71
N GLU A 83 99.54 -29.75 56.72
CA GLU A 83 99.23 -30.18 55.35
C GLU A 83 98.78 -31.64 55.30
N ALA A 84 99.39 -32.52 56.08
CA ALA A 84 98.98 -33.93 56.19
C ALA A 84 97.65 -34.10 56.95
N MET A 85 97.16 -33.06 57.61
CA MET A 85 95.89 -33.06 58.37
C MET A 85 94.84 -32.12 57.77
N LEU A 86 95.05 -31.64 56.54
CA LEU A 86 94.23 -30.56 55.96
C LEU A 86 92.77 -30.96 55.80
N SER A 87 92.48 -32.19 55.41
CA SER A 87 91.14 -32.59 55.00
C SER A 87 90.57 -33.72 55.85
N VAL A 88 89.40 -33.49 56.42
CA VAL A 88 88.71 -34.47 57.27
C VAL A 88 88.24 -35.65 56.43
N GLY A 89 88.60 -36.85 56.87
CA GLY A 89 88.37 -38.08 56.13
C GLY A 89 89.53 -39.07 56.25
N ARG A 90 89.48 -40.12 55.43
CA ARG A 90 90.50 -41.19 55.42
C ARG A 90 91.64 -40.82 54.47
N CYS A 91 92.87 -40.76 54.98
CA CYS A 91 94.10 -40.56 54.23
C CYS A 91 94.81 -41.88 53.98
N ASN A 92 95.55 -41.98 52.86
CA ASN A 92 96.39 -43.14 52.52
C ASN A 92 97.86 -42.70 52.46
N ALA A 93 98.77 -43.44 53.10
CA ALA A 93 100.16 -43.05 53.25
C ALA A 93 101.15 -44.23 53.23
N TYR A 94 102.41 -43.96 52.90
CA TYR A 94 103.50 -44.92 52.96
C TYR A 94 104.85 -44.22 53.17
N PHE A 95 105.87 -44.97 53.56
CA PHE A 95 107.25 -44.48 53.64
C PHE A 95 108.06 -44.96 52.45
N SER A 96 108.79 -44.06 51.81
CA SER A 96 109.77 -44.39 50.77
C SER A 96 111.19 -44.19 51.30
N PHE A 97 112.12 -45.03 50.87
CA PHE A 97 113.50 -45.01 51.31
C PHE A 97 114.43 -44.79 50.12
N LYS A 98 115.30 -43.79 50.22
CA LYS A 98 116.16 -43.30 49.15
C LYS A 98 117.63 -43.53 49.44
N SER A 99 118.40 -43.87 48.41
CA SER A 99 119.87 -43.86 48.43
C SER A 99 120.34 -43.05 47.24
N ASN A 100 121.31 -42.14 47.44
CA ASN A 100 121.77 -41.20 46.40
C ASN A 100 120.63 -40.43 45.68
N LYS A 101 119.57 -40.07 46.42
CA LYS A 101 118.37 -39.34 45.94
C LYS A 101 117.38 -40.12 45.06
N GLU A 102 117.60 -41.40 44.80
CA GLU A 102 116.62 -42.27 44.11
C GLU A 102 115.90 -43.19 45.10
N VAL A 103 114.59 -43.42 44.88
CA VAL A 103 113.79 -44.36 45.70
C VAL A 103 114.22 -45.78 45.39
N VAL A 104 114.75 -46.46 46.40
CA VAL A 104 115.23 -47.85 46.28
C VAL A 104 114.12 -48.84 46.63
N TYR A 105 113.32 -48.51 47.64
CA TYR A 105 112.14 -49.28 48.03
C TYR A 105 111.18 -48.43 48.87
N SER A 106 109.94 -48.90 49.03
CA SER A 106 108.92 -48.29 49.88
C SER A 106 108.16 -49.34 50.68
N THR A 107 107.52 -48.90 51.76
CA THR A 107 106.51 -49.71 52.43
C THR A 107 105.26 -49.82 51.56
N LYS A 108 104.43 -50.83 51.83
CA LYS A 108 103.03 -50.76 51.40
C LYS A 108 102.30 -49.63 52.11
N ASP A 109 101.17 -49.29 51.52
CA ASP A 109 100.23 -48.28 52.02
C ASP A 109 99.65 -48.65 53.40
N PHE A 110 99.33 -47.61 54.18
CA PHE A 110 98.52 -47.68 55.40
C PHE A 110 97.59 -46.46 55.48
N ASN A 111 96.56 -46.54 56.33
CA ASN A 111 95.57 -45.47 56.44
C ASN A 111 95.48 -44.87 57.84
N TYR A 112 95.14 -43.59 57.89
CA TYR A 112 94.71 -42.90 59.11
C TYR A 112 93.57 -41.94 58.78
N ASN A 113 92.76 -41.56 59.77
CA ASN A 113 91.63 -40.66 59.58
C ASN A 113 91.86 -39.32 60.28
N VAL A 114 91.70 -38.23 59.54
CA VAL A 114 91.59 -36.90 60.11
C VAL A 114 90.13 -36.70 60.54
N ILE A 115 89.91 -36.26 61.78
CA ILE A 115 88.59 -35.94 62.34
C ILE A 115 88.47 -34.45 62.65
N TRP A 116 87.25 -33.91 62.56
CA TRP A 116 86.96 -32.51 62.89
C TRP A 116 87.46 -32.13 64.28
N SER A 117 88.01 -30.93 64.41
CA SER A 117 88.15 -30.28 65.70
C SER A 117 86.77 -29.80 66.18
N ALA A 118 86.59 -29.63 67.49
CA ALA A 118 85.33 -29.17 68.06
C ALA A 118 84.91 -27.76 67.54
N LEU A 119 85.88 -27.01 67.01
CA LEU A 119 85.68 -25.66 66.48
C LEU A 119 85.50 -25.61 64.95
N SER A 120 85.70 -26.72 64.23
CA SER A 120 85.68 -26.75 62.75
C SER A 120 84.62 -27.70 62.17
N SER A 121 83.74 -28.29 62.98
CA SER A 121 82.65 -29.15 62.51
C SER A 121 81.63 -28.39 61.64
N PRO A 122 81.16 -28.94 60.50
CA PRO A 122 80.15 -28.31 59.65
C PRO A 122 78.78 -28.12 60.34
N MET A 123 78.54 -28.75 61.49
CA MET A 123 77.36 -28.47 62.32
C MET A 123 77.40 -27.11 63.04
N HIS A 124 78.46 -26.31 62.91
CA HIS A 124 78.57 -24.96 63.49
C HIS A 124 78.64 -23.84 62.44
N GLN A 125 78.45 -24.14 61.14
CA GLN A 125 78.15 -23.10 60.17
C GLN A 125 76.66 -22.71 60.29
N GLY A 126 76.37 -21.68 61.09
CA GLY A 126 75.09 -20.97 61.03
C GLY A 126 74.35 -20.70 62.35
N CYS A 127 74.94 -20.93 63.52
CA CYS A 127 74.30 -20.56 64.79
C CYS A 127 75.26 -19.81 65.70
N ASP A 128 75.28 -18.48 65.56
CA ASP A 128 75.35 -17.61 66.71
C ASP A 128 73.92 -17.10 66.97
N TYR A 129 73.42 -17.27 68.20
CA TYR A 129 72.25 -16.62 68.84
C TYR A 129 70.86 -17.29 68.81
N VAL A 130 70.28 -17.38 70.01
CA VAL A 130 68.93 -17.84 70.37
C VAL A 130 68.04 -16.60 70.58
N TRP A 131 66.87 -16.48 69.93
CA TRP A 131 65.95 -15.33 70.03
C TRP A 131 64.97 -15.46 71.21
N THR A 132 64.55 -14.34 71.82
CA THR A 132 63.58 -14.28 72.93
C THR A 132 62.23 -13.68 72.50
N ALA A 133 61.16 -13.86 73.30
CA ALA A 133 59.80 -13.40 72.95
C ALA A 133 59.65 -11.87 72.81
N SER A 134 60.55 -11.09 73.42
CA SER A 134 60.59 -9.63 73.24
C SER A 134 61.01 -9.23 71.83
N ASP A 135 61.93 -9.98 71.23
CA ASP A 135 62.45 -9.70 69.89
C ASP A 135 61.38 -9.90 68.80
N LEU A 136 60.41 -10.80 69.04
CA LEU A 136 59.26 -11.02 68.15
C LEU A 136 58.21 -9.91 68.22
N ILE A 137 58.02 -9.29 69.39
CA ILE A 137 57.05 -8.19 69.55
C ILE A 137 57.57 -6.91 68.92
N ASP A 138 58.87 -6.64 69.04
CA ASP A 138 59.47 -5.46 68.42
C ASP A 138 59.48 -5.59 66.89
N SER A 139 59.72 -6.79 66.34
CA SER A 139 59.60 -7.03 64.91
C SER A 139 58.16 -6.88 64.37
N LEU A 140 57.13 -7.20 65.17
CA LEU A 140 55.73 -6.99 64.78
C LEU A 140 55.33 -5.50 64.80
N LYS A 141 55.81 -4.74 65.80
CA LYS A 141 55.60 -3.29 65.88
C LYS A 141 56.28 -2.58 64.72
N ASP A 142 57.51 -2.98 64.41
CA ASP A 142 58.29 -2.43 63.29
C ASP A 142 57.61 -2.71 61.94
N TRP A 143 57.01 -3.90 61.76
CA TRP A 143 56.22 -4.21 60.56
C TRP A 143 54.95 -3.36 60.44
N ILE A 144 54.23 -3.10 61.55
CA ILE A 144 53.01 -2.27 61.53
C ILE A 144 53.37 -0.81 61.27
N GLU A 145 54.40 -0.27 61.91
CA GLU A 145 54.86 1.11 61.68
C GLU A 145 55.38 1.31 60.26
N HIS A 146 56.14 0.37 59.71
CA HIS A 146 56.63 0.46 58.32
C HIS A 146 55.52 0.21 57.29
N ALA A 147 54.59 -0.74 57.50
CA ALA A 147 53.50 -0.98 56.54
C ALA A 147 52.46 0.16 56.51
N MET A 148 52.21 0.80 57.66
CA MET A 148 51.38 2.01 57.72
C MET A 148 52.12 3.21 57.14
N GLY A 149 53.42 3.38 57.45
CA GLY A 149 54.27 4.42 56.88
C GLY A 149 54.37 4.33 55.36
N ASP A 150 54.60 3.13 54.80
CA ASP A 150 54.67 2.92 53.35
C ASP A 150 53.33 3.20 52.65
N PHE A 151 52.19 2.90 53.31
CA PHE A 151 50.87 3.21 52.77
C PHE A 151 50.57 4.72 52.85
N ASP A 152 50.89 5.37 53.96
CA ASP A 152 50.66 6.79 54.17
C ASP A 152 51.58 7.63 53.27
N ASP A 153 52.86 7.26 53.12
CA ASP A 153 53.80 7.91 52.21
C ASP A 153 53.39 7.69 50.75
N TRP A 154 52.95 6.48 50.37
CA TRP A 154 52.38 6.23 49.06
C TRP A 154 51.12 7.06 48.83
N PHE A 155 50.17 7.07 49.78
CA PHE A 155 48.90 7.80 49.66
C PHE A 155 49.14 9.31 49.59
N GLU A 156 49.96 9.89 50.46
CA GLU A 156 50.32 11.33 50.41
C GLU A 156 51.06 11.68 49.12
N SER A 157 51.90 10.78 48.57
CA SER A 157 52.56 11.02 47.28
C SER A 157 51.59 11.08 46.09
N VAL A 158 50.43 10.43 46.17
CA VAL A 158 49.41 10.42 45.10
C VAL A 158 48.18 11.28 45.40
N LYS A 159 47.98 11.70 46.66
CA LYS A 159 46.78 12.42 47.11
C LYS A 159 46.62 13.79 46.47
N GLU A 160 47.69 14.59 46.36
CA GLU A 160 47.62 15.87 45.65
C GLU A 160 47.36 15.66 44.16
N ILE A 161 47.91 14.59 43.57
CA ILE A 161 47.66 14.22 42.18
C ILE A 161 46.16 13.87 42.00
N LEU A 162 45.60 13.00 42.83
CA LEU A 162 44.19 12.62 42.78
C LEU A 162 43.25 13.80 43.04
N ALA A 163 43.57 14.65 44.02
CA ALA A 163 42.79 15.85 44.34
C ALA A 163 42.91 16.93 43.26
N SER A 164 44.01 17.00 42.51
CA SER A 164 44.15 17.89 41.35
C SER A 164 43.37 17.40 40.12
N ILE A 165 43.24 16.08 39.97
CA ILE A 165 42.58 15.45 38.82
C ILE A 165 41.06 15.42 39.00
N ASP A 166 40.56 15.10 40.19
CA ASP A 166 39.13 15.07 40.52
C ASP A 166 38.86 15.69 41.90
N PRO A 167 38.93 17.03 42.02
CA PRO A 167 38.72 17.72 43.28
C PRO A 167 37.36 17.36 43.89
N GLY A 168 37.35 16.63 45.01
CA GLY A 168 36.14 16.22 45.70
C GLY A 168 35.36 15.06 45.06
N GLY A 169 35.92 14.35 44.07
CA GLY A 169 35.28 13.19 43.44
C GLY A 169 34.10 13.55 42.52
N VAL A 170 34.02 14.81 42.07
CA VAL A 170 32.92 15.34 41.26
C VAL A 170 32.86 14.62 39.91
N ILE A 171 34.00 14.42 39.24
CA ILE A 171 34.09 13.76 37.93
C ILE A 171 33.66 12.30 38.04
N LEU A 172 34.11 11.57 39.07
CA LEU A 172 33.69 10.19 39.29
C LEU A 172 32.18 10.07 39.54
N ASN A 173 31.63 10.97 40.36
CA ASN A 173 30.19 11.00 40.65
C ASN A 173 29.36 11.34 39.40
N GLU A 174 29.80 12.32 38.60
CA GLU A 174 29.18 12.64 37.31
C GLU A 174 29.24 11.46 36.33
N LEU A 175 30.35 10.73 36.29
CA LEU A 175 30.51 9.55 35.43
C LEU A 175 29.60 8.40 35.87
N LEU A 176 29.40 8.19 37.18
CA LEU A 176 28.47 7.20 37.73
C LEU A 176 27.02 7.60 37.44
N ALA A 177 26.65 8.86 37.70
CA ALA A 177 25.32 9.39 37.41
C ALA A 177 24.98 9.28 35.90
N SER A 178 25.96 9.54 35.03
CA SER A 178 25.81 9.43 33.57
C SER A 178 25.55 8.00 33.06
N ARG A 179 25.71 6.96 33.90
CA ARG A 179 25.37 5.58 33.55
C ARG A 179 23.88 5.31 33.66
N LYS A 180 23.12 6.20 34.29
CA LYS A 180 21.66 6.09 34.39
C LYS A 180 21.02 6.74 33.16
N SER A 181 20.20 5.97 32.47
CA SER A 181 19.38 6.45 31.37
C SER A 181 18.03 6.91 31.91
N GLU A 182 17.94 8.19 32.30
CA GLU A 182 16.73 8.78 32.90
C GLU A 182 15.44 8.54 32.08
N PRO A 183 15.42 8.68 30.73
CA PRO A 183 14.19 8.46 29.95
C PRO A 183 13.63 7.03 30.04
N PHE A 184 14.49 6.05 30.37
CA PHE A 184 14.12 4.64 30.44
C PHE A 184 14.19 4.07 31.86
N GLY A 185 14.67 4.84 32.84
CA GLY A 185 14.82 4.41 34.24
C GLY A 185 15.82 3.27 34.45
N ILE A 186 16.78 3.07 33.53
CA ILE A 186 17.73 1.95 33.55
C ILE A 186 19.13 2.44 33.97
N GLU A 187 19.75 1.75 34.91
CA GLU A 187 21.15 1.98 35.29
C GLU A 187 22.08 0.96 34.62
N HIS A 188 23.10 1.45 33.91
CA HIS A 188 24.03 0.61 33.17
C HIS A 188 25.34 0.39 33.94
N LYS A 189 25.98 -0.77 33.74
CA LYS A 189 27.25 -1.10 34.41
C LYS A 189 28.39 -0.13 34.06
N THR A 190 28.38 0.42 32.85
CA THR A 190 29.38 1.37 32.34
C THR A 190 28.72 2.46 31.51
N LEU A 191 29.41 3.60 31.33
CA LEU A 191 28.94 4.68 30.46
C LEU A 191 28.81 4.21 29.00
N GLN A 192 29.76 3.40 28.51
CA GLN A 192 29.71 2.82 27.16
C GLN A 192 28.46 1.97 26.96
N ALA A 193 28.05 1.17 27.95
CA ALA A 193 26.84 0.37 27.87
C ALA A 193 25.57 1.24 27.79
N ARG A 194 25.53 2.37 28.50
CA ARG A 194 24.45 3.36 28.43
C ARG A 194 24.40 4.05 27.06
N VAL A 195 25.54 4.45 26.51
CA VAL A 195 25.64 5.07 25.18
C VAL A 195 25.22 4.08 24.09
N ASN A 196 25.76 2.87 24.09
CA ASN A 196 25.38 1.83 23.12
C ASN A 196 23.89 1.49 23.19
N PHE A 197 23.30 1.44 24.39
CA PHE A 197 21.86 1.24 24.55
C PHE A 197 21.06 2.41 23.97
N THR A 198 21.48 3.63 24.24
CA THR A 198 20.83 4.84 23.71
C THR A 198 20.91 4.86 22.19
N ASP A 199 22.07 4.56 21.60
CA ASP A 199 22.23 4.49 20.14
C ASP A 199 21.42 3.35 19.53
N ALA A 200 21.38 2.19 20.19
CA ALA A 200 20.59 1.04 19.74
C ALA A 200 19.06 1.28 19.80
N VAL A 201 18.59 2.23 20.62
CA VAL A 201 17.17 2.56 20.75
C VAL A 201 16.78 3.81 19.95
N LEU A 202 17.54 4.90 20.11
CA LEU A 202 17.24 6.17 19.44
C LEU A 202 17.48 6.11 17.94
N LYS A 203 18.54 5.44 17.47
CA LYS A 203 18.84 5.40 16.04
C LYS A 203 17.74 4.68 15.25
N PRO A 204 17.23 3.50 15.64
CA PRO A 204 16.09 2.90 14.96
C PRO A 204 14.80 3.72 15.06
N LEU A 205 14.58 4.45 16.16
CA LEU A 205 13.42 5.33 16.30
C LEU A 205 13.51 6.54 15.37
N ASP A 206 14.68 7.18 15.31
CA ASP A 206 14.98 8.29 14.40
C ASP A 206 14.87 7.83 12.94
N ASP A 207 15.47 6.69 12.60
CA ASP A 207 15.34 6.05 11.29
C ASP A 207 13.86 5.77 10.98
N ALA A 208 13.07 5.23 11.92
CA ALA A 208 11.66 4.94 11.71
C ALA A 208 10.79 6.21 11.53
N GLU A 209 11.19 7.32 12.15
CA GLU A 209 10.44 8.58 12.12
C GLU A 209 10.79 9.47 10.91
N HIS A 210 12.07 9.47 10.50
CA HIS A 210 12.62 10.40 9.53
C HIS A 210 13.14 9.75 8.25
N SER A 211 13.30 8.42 8.17
CA SER A 211 13.76 7.80 6.92
C SER A 211 12.67 7.79 5.85
N LEU A 212 13.09 7.94 4.60
CA LEU A 212 12.31 7.63 3.40
C LEU A 212 13.05 6.51 2.65
N ASP A 213 12.92 5.29 3.18
CA ASP A 213 13.63 4.11 2.68
C ASP A 213 12.81 3.40 1.61
N ILE A 214 13.15 3.65 0.34
CA ILE A 214 12.45 3.03 -0.78
C ILE A 214 12.64 1.51 -0.81
N GLU A 215 13.67 0.93 -0.18
CA GLU A 215 13.91 -0.52 -0.21
C GLU A 215 13.04 -1.27 0.80
N LYS A 216 12.63 -0.59 1.89
CA LYS A 216 11.89 -1.21 2.99
C LYS A 216 10.41 -0.86 3.02
N PHE A 217 10.05 0.36 2.63
CA PHE A 217 8.69 0.85 2.83
C PHE A 217 7.77 0.42 1.70
N GLU A 218 6.54 0.02 2.03
CA GLU A 218 5.59 -0.42 1.02
C GLU A 218 4.89 0.78 0.35
N PRO A 219 4.62 0.70 -0.97
CA PRO A 219 3.89 1.73 -1.69
C PRO A 219 2.43 1.75 -1.23
N MET A 220 1.96 2.92 -0.84
CA MET A 220 0.59 3.15 -0.40
C MET A 220 -0.21 3.87 -1.48
N PHE A 221 -1.48 3.49 -1.65
CA PHE A 221 -2.38 4.17 -2.56
C PHE A 221 -2.72 5.57 -2.03
N VAL A 222 -2.51 6.58 -2.87
CA VAL A 222 -2.81 7.99 -2.55
C VAL A 222 -4.19 8.36 -3.07
N GLY A 223 -4.46 8.11 -4.35
CA GLY A 223 -5.71 8.46 -4.99
C GLY A 223 -5.68 8.32 -6.51
N ASN A 224 -6.84 8.52 -7.13
CA ASN A 224 -6.97 8.62 -8.58
C ASN A 224 -6.65 10.04 -9.06
N LEU A 225 -6.21 10.17 -10.31
CA LEU A 225 -5.86 11.45 -10.93
C LEU A 225 -6.74 11.73 -12.15
N ALA A 226 -7.64 12.70 -12.01
CA ALA A 226 -8.64 13.10 -13.00
C ALA A 226 -8.02 13.95 -14.12
N THR A 227 -7.29 13.29 -15.03
CA THR A 227 -6.66 13.95 -16.17
C THR A 227 -7.63 14.16 -17.34
N PHE A 228 -7.33 15.14 -18.21
CA PHE A 228 -8.25 15.57 -19.28
C PHE A 228 -8.36 14.59 -20.46
N ARG A 229 -7.28 13.89 -20.80
CA ARG A 229 -7.22 13.03 -22.00
C ARG A 229 -7.52 11.58 -21.65
N ASN A 230 -8.17 10.89 -22.56
CA ASN A 230 -8.21 9.42 -22.58
C ASN A 230 -6.92 8.89 -23.21
N ALA A 231 -5.81 9.10 -22.51
CA ALA A 231 -4.47 8.73 -22.89
C ALA A 231 -3.70 8.32 -21.64
N VAL A 232 -2.51 7.79 -21.83
CA VAL A 232 -1.61 7.42 -20.74
C VAL A 232 -1.10 8.71 -20.06
N LEU A 233 -1.00 8.72 -18.73
CA LEU A 233 -0.28 9.75 -17.97
C LEU A 233 1.17 9.86 -18.50
N GLN A 234 1.84 10.99 -18.33
CA GLN A 234 3.25 11.14 -18.74
C GLN A 234 4.10 11.67 -17.60
N ALA A 235 3.64 12.73 -16.94
CA ALA A 235 4.24 13.26 -15.73
C ALA A 235 3.19 13.92 -14.86
N PHE A 236 3.51 14.13 -13.59
CA PHE A 236 2.72 14.96 -12.72
C PHE A 236 3.60 15.65 -11.69
N ASN A 237 3.11 16.76 -11.15
CA ASN A 237 3.73 17.54 -10.09
C ASN A 237 2.64 17.99 -9.10
N ILE A 238 3.03 18.28 -7.86
CA ILE A 238 2.13 18.73 -6.80
C ILE A 238 2.57 20.11 -6.34
N ASP A 239 1.65 21.07 -6.38
CA ASP A 239 1.88 22.40 -5.79
C ASP A 239 1.78 22.29 -4.27
N SER A 240 2.92 22.38 -3.57
CA SER A 240 2.98 22.16 -2.12
C SER A 240 2.11 23.11 -1.31
N ALA A 241 1.84 24.32 -1.83
CA ALA A 241 1.02 25.33 -1.15
C ALA A 241 -0.48 24.99 -1.16
N THR A 242 -0.96 24.31 -2.20
CA THR A 242 -2.40 24.05 -2.42
C THR A 242 -2.75 22.56 -2.42
N SER A 243 -1.73 21.69 -2.43
CA SER A 243 -1.80 20.26 -2.69
C SER A 243 -2.47 19.90 -4.03
N GLN A 244 -2.66 20.86 -4.95
CA GLN A 244 -3.23 20.62 -6.29
C GLN A 244 -2.23 19.93 -7.19
N TYR A 245 -2.72 19.07 -8.10
CA TYR A 245 -1.88 18.37 -9.06
C TYR A 245 -1.88 19.06 -10.42
N TYR A 246 -0.74 19.00 -11.09
CA TYR A 246 -0.58 19.31 -12.49
C TYR A 246 -0.07 18.05 -13.19
N ALA A 247 -0.73 17.59 -14.24
CA ALA A 247 -0.40 16.30 -14.88
C ALA A 247 -0.41 16.40 -16.41
N SER A 248 0.65 15.93 -17.06
CA SER A 248 0.79 15.93 -18.52
C SER A 248 0.28 14.63 -19.14
N GLN A 249 -0.32 14.75 -20.33
CA GLN A 249 -0.62 13.63 -21.23
C GLN A 249 -0.32 14.05 -22.67
N SER A 250 0.22 13.15 -23.50
CA SER A 250 0.43 13.44 -24.93
C SER A 250 -0.87 13.92 -25.59
N ASN A 251 -0.76 14.92 -26.47
CA ASN A 251 -1.90 15.43 -27.20
C ASN A 251 -2.25 14.55 -28.43
N SER A 252 -1.39 13.58 -28.76
CA SER A 252 -1.54 12.67 -29.92
C SER A 252 -1.67 13.39 -31.26
N GLN A 253 -1.03 14.55 -31.40
CA GLN A 253 -0.99 15.34 -32.64
C GLN A 253 0.37 15.23 -33.33
N THR A 254 0.43 15.70 -34.58
CA THR A 254 1.67 15.84 -35.36
C THR A 254 1.82 17.30 -35.80
N PRO A 255 2.86 18.03 -35.37
CA PRO A 255 3.89 17.63 -34.41
C PRO A 255 3.35 17.43 -32.98
N GLU A 256 4.03 16.58 -32.22
CA GLU A 256 3.55 16.19 -30.90
C GLU A 256 3.65 17.33 -29.87
N GLY A 257 2.60 17.48 -29.09
CA GLY A 257 2.55 18.30 -27.88
C GLY A 257 1.91 17.52 -26.73
N PHE A 258 1.58 18.22 -25.65
CA PHE A 258 0.96 17.60 -24.48
C PHE A 258 -0.04 18.54 -23.80
N VAL A 259 -0.93 17.97 -23.01
CA VAL A 259 -1.95 18.70 -22.23
C VAL A 259 -1.61 18.57 -20.75
N ILE A 260 -1.48 19.70 -20.07
CA ILE A 260 -1.37 19.78 -18.61
C ILE A 260 -2.78 19.92 -18.02
N SER A 261 -3.21 18.92 -17.29
CA SER A 261 -4.42 18.91 -16.47
C SER A 261 -4.11 19.54 -15.11
N HIS A 262 -4.91 20.53 -14.69
CA HIS A 262 -4.87 21.08 -13.33
C HIS A 262 -6.03 20.47 -12.53
N ILE A 263 -5.70 19.88 -11.38
CA ILE A 263 -6.55 18.88 -10.72
C ILE A 263 -6.66 19.23 -9.23
N SER A 264 -7.82 18.95 -8.64
CA SER A 264 -8.11 19.17 -7.22
C SER A 264 -7.12 18.46 -6.28
N PRO A 265 -6.99 18.91 -5.01
CA PRO A 265 -6.02 18.33 -4.08
C PRO A 265 -6.21 16.84 -3.76
N ASN A 266 -7.41 16.32 -3.96
CA ASN A 266 -7.72 14.90 -3.78
C ASN A 266 -7.62 14.08 -5.07
N GLY A 267 -7.18 14.70 -6.16
CA GLY A 267 -7.03 14.08 -7.47
C GLY A 267 -8.33 13.80 -8.23
N SER A 268 -9.51 13.92 -7.60
CA SER A 268 -10.77 13.41 -8.17
C SER A 268 -11.47 14.33 -9.16
N LYS A 269 -11.07 15.60 -9.27
CA LYS A 269 -11.75 16.60 -10.11
C LYS A 269 -10.75 17.34 -10.98
N LEU A 270 -10.98 17.30 -12.29
CA LEU A 270 -10.33 18.19 -13.24
C LEU A 270 -10.85 19.62 -13.02
N LEU A 271 -9.96 20.57 -12.78
CA LEU A 271 -10.28 21.99 -12.59
C LEU A 271 -10.16 22.76 -13.90
N SER A 272 -9.06 22.58 -14.61
CA SER A 272 -8.79 23.22 -15.90
C SER A 272 -7.72 22.46 -16.69
N LYS A 273 -7.42 22.93 -17.90
CA LYS A 273 -6.29 22.41 -18.69
C LYS A 273 -5.48 23.51 -19.37
N MET A 274 -4.24 23.21 -19.74
CA MET A 274 -3.40 24.02 -20.61
C MET A 274 -2.73 23.10 -21.62
N GLU A 275 -2.88 23.37 -22.92
CA GLU A 275 -2.20 22.61 -23.97
C GLU A 275 -0.90 23.28 -24.37
N VAL A 276 0.17 22.51 -24.53
CA VAL A 276 1.47 22.96 -25.05
C VAL A 276 1.68 22.32 -26.42
N GLN A 277 1.45 23.09 -27.48
CA GLN A 277 1.68 22.63 -28.84
C GLN A 277 3.17 22.57 -29.14
N ASN A 278 3.58 21.53 -29.89
CA ASN A 278 4.98 21.28 -30.25
C ASN A 278 5.91 21.17 -29.02
N GLY A 279 5.37 20.86 -27.84
CA GLY A 279 6.11 20.64 -26.59
C GLY A 279 6.76 19.25 -26.49
N GLY A 280 6.54 18.37 -27.46
CA GLY A 280 6.91 16.95 -27.38
C GLY A 280 5.95 16.13 -26.53
N HIS A 281 6.43 14.96 -26.09
CA HIS A 281 5.60 13.95 -25.43
C HIS A 281 5.08 14.35 -24.04
N GLY A 282 5.75 15.30 -23.37
CA GLY A 282 5.39 15.73 -22.02
C GLY A 282 5.91 14.84 -20.90
N THR A 283 6.99 14.07 -21.15
CA THR A 283 7.60 13.09 -20.24
C THR A 283 8.04 13.66 -18.90
N ASN A 284 8.45 14.93 -18.86
CA ASN A 284 8.56 15.70 -17.61
C ASN A 284 8.32 17.18 -17.88
N PHE A 285 7.88 17.87 -16.83
CA PHE A 285 7.87 19.31 -16.72
C PHE A 285 8.07 19.69 -15.25
N GLY A 286 8.47 20.93 -14.99
CA GLY A 286 8.57 21.47 -13.64
C GLY A 286 7.44 22.45 -13.36
N ILE A 287 7.07 22.58 -12.09
CA ILE A 287 6.23 23.67 -11.62
C ILE A 287 7.03 24.55 -10.65
N GLU A 288 6.81 25.84 -10.73
CA GLU A 288 7.38 26.82 -9.80
C GLU A 288 6.28 27.75 -9.33
N ARG A 289 6.06 27.83 -8.02
CA ARG A 289 5.18 28.84 -7.45
C ARG A 289 5.99 30.06 -7.07
N GLU A 290 5.62 31.20 -7.64
CA GLU A 290 6.11 32.52 -7.22
C GLU A 290 4.92 33.37 -6.78
N SER A 291 4.93 33.78 -5.51
CA SER A 291 3.77 34.42 -4.88
C SER A 291 2.52 33.54 -5.05
N ASP A 292 1.46 34.07 -5.65
CA ASP A 292 0.20 33.33 -5.86
C ASP A 292 0.08 32.67 -7.24
N ARG A 293 1.14 32.66 -8.06
CA ARG A 293 1.10 32.14 -9.43
C ARG A 293 1.97 30.92 -9.62
N VAL A 294 1.40 29.90 -10.27
CA VAL A 294 2.12 28.71 -10.74
C VAL A 294 2.67 28.98 -12.13
N TYR A 295 3.97 28.78 -12.29
CA TYR A 295 4.70 28.80 -13.55
C TYR A 295 5.04 27.37 -13.95
N ILE A 296 4.96 27.11 -15.26
CA ILE A 296 5.33 25.85 -15.88
C ILE A 296 6.71 26.03 -16.51
N TRP A 297 7.64 25.19 -16.08
CA TRP A 297 8.92 24.97 -16.73
C TRP A 297 8.81 23.78 -17.67
N THR A 298 8.98 24.02 -18.96
CA THR A 298 8.89 22.95 -19.96
C THR A 298 9.68 23.30 -21.20
N ILE A 299 9.70 22.39 -22.16
CA ILE A 299 10.31 22.60 -23.46
C ILE A 299 9.25 22.93 -24.51
N ILE A 300 9.64 23.72 -25.50
CA ILE A 300 8.84 23.94 -26.70
C ILE A 300 9.76 23.92 -27.92
N ARG A 301 9.29 23.36 -29.03
CA ARG A 301 10.02 23.41 -30.30
C ARG A 301 9.60 24.62 -31.12
N THR A 302 10.59 25.33 -31.65
CA THR A 302 10.36 26.38 -32.65
C THR A 302 9.80 25.80 -33.95
N ASN A 303 9.35 26.65 -34.86
CA ASN A 303 8.92 26.24 -36.20
C ASN A 303 10.04 25.56 -37.02
N THR A 304 11.31 25.76 -36.64
CA THR A 304 12.48 25.11 -37.25
C THR A 304 12.91 23.83 -36.52
N GLY A 305 12.16 23.39 -35.51
CA GLY A 305 12.41 22.18 -34.73
C GLY A 305 13.42 22.34 -33.60
N ILE A 306 13.96 23.55 -33.37
CA ILE A 306 14.91 23.82 -32.28
C ILE A 306 14.16 23.77 -30.95
N GLN A 307 14.66 22.99 -30.01
CA GLN A 307 14.11 22.92 -28.66
C GLN A 307 14.55 24.12 -27.81
N LYS A 308 13.62 24.71 -27.07
CA LYS A 308 13.89 25.78 -26.10
C LYS A 308 13.29 25.46 -24.74
N LEU A 309 14.04 25.69 -23.66
CA LEU A 309 13.53 25.73 -22.29
C LEU A 309 12.77 27.03 -22.08
N ILE A 310 11.51 26.92 -21.67
CA ILE A 310 10.65 28.07 -21.41
C ILE A 310 10.08 28.01 -19.99
N ARG A 311 9.73 29.19 -19.50
CA ARG A 311 9.02 29.42 -18.25
C ARG A 311 7.81 30.29 -18.53
N VAL A 312 6.60 29.76 -18.30
CA VAL A 312 5.35 30.48 -18.59
C VAL A 312 4.37 30.36 -17.43
N PRO A 313 3.57 31.40 -17.12
CA PRO A 313 2.50 31.23 -16.14
C PRO A 313 1.50 30.20 -16.64
N TYR A 314 1.03 29.33 -15.76
CA TYR A 314 -0.09 28.45 -16.06
C TYR A 314 -1.33 29.30 -16.36
N LYS A 315 -1.99 29.02 -17.49
CA LYS A 315 -3.20 29.73 -17.90
C LYS A 315 -4.31 28.73 -18.15
N GLU A 316 -5.39 28.85 -17.38
CA GLU A 316 -6.55 27.98 -17.47
C GLU A 316 -7.18 28.00 -18.86
N ASN A 317 -7.55 26.82 -19.34
CA ASN A 317 -8.27 26.57 -20.59
C ASN A 317 -7.64 27.24 -21.82
N SER A 318 -6.30 27.18 -21.88
CA SER A 318 -5.52 27.84 -22.93
C SER A 318 -4.68 26.88 -23.75
N VAL A 319 -4.17 27.41 -24.86
CA VAL A 319 -3.21 26.75 -25.75
C VAL A 319 -1.97 27.63 -25.82
N LEU A 320 -0.82 27.05 -25.51
CA LEU A 320 0.49 27.65 -25.67
C LEU A 320 1.11 27.18 -26.98
N THR A 321 1.45 28.14 -27.82
CA THR A 321 2.20 27.95 -29.06
C THR A 321 3.54 28.66 -28.97
N TYR A 322 4.50 28.26 -29.79
CA TYR A 322 5.76 28.97 -29.87
C TYR A 322 5.58 30.37 -30.47
N ASP A 323 6.15 31.36 -29.80
CA ASP A 323 6.29 32.74 -30.25
C ASP A 323 7.73 33.20 -29.98
N SER A 324 8.32 33.98 -30.88
CA SER A 324 9.66 34.57 -30.73
C SER A 324 9.83 35.46 -29.49
N SER A 325 8.73 35.95 -28.90
CA SER A 325 8.71 36.73 -27.67
C SER A 325 8.84 35.88 -26.40
N LEU A 326 8.69 34.55 -26.49
CA LEU A 326 8.95 33.65 -25.36
C LEU A 326 10.43 33.72 -24.99
N LYS A 327 10.71 34.06 -23.73
CA LYS A 327 12.08 34.08 -23.22
C LYS A 327 12.66 32.66 -23.24
N ASP A 328 13.83 32.54 -23.86
CA ASP A 328 14.61 31.32 -23.89
C ASP A 328 15.50 31.25 -22.64
N TYR A 329 15.37 30.15 -21.89
CA TYR A 329 16.15 29.87 -20.69
C TYR A 329 17.14 28.72 -20.91
N THR A 330 17.34 28.27 -22.16
CA THR A 330 18.20 27.13 -22.48
C THR A 330 19.66 27.46 -22.14
N PRO A 331 20.30 26.72 -21.22
CA PRO A 331 21.76 26.79 -21.04
C PRO A 331 22.49 26.48 -22.35
N GLU A 332 23.58 27.19 -22.63
CA GLU A 332 24.34 27.05 -23.89
C GLU A 332 24.81 25.61 -24.15
N THR A 333 25.18 24.90 -23.08
CA THR A 333 25.62 23.49 -23.10
C THR A 333 24.52 22.50 -23.47
N LEU A 334 23.25 22.91 -23.45
CA LEU A 334 22.10 22.07 -23.80
C LEU A 334 21.56 22.34 -25.21
N ASN A 335 22.19 23.24 -25.97
CA ASN A 335 21.83 23.50 -27.35
C ASN A 335 21.93 22.22 -28.19
N ASN A 336 20.88 21.94 -28.98
CA ASN A 336 20.75 20.76 -29.83
C ASN A 336 20.73 19.41 -29.08
N ILE A 337 20.52 19.40 -27.77
CA ILE A 337 20.35 18.19 -26.97
C ILE A 337 18.88 18.09 -26.57
N TYR A 338 18.28 16.90 -26.71
CA TYR A 338 16.95 16.66 -26.15
C TYR A 338 17.05 16.55 -24.63
N PHE A 339 16.30 17.38 -23.92
CA PHE A 339 16.18 17.33 -22.47
C PHE A 339 14.77 17.69 -21.99
N THR A 340 14.44 17.37 -20.74
CA THR A 340 13.23 17.85 -20.05
C THR A 340 13.58 18.35 -18.64
N PRO A 341 12.89 19.40 -18.14
CA PRO A 341 13.14 19.95 -16.81
C PRO A 341 12.20 19.33 -15.75
N VAL A 342 12.68 19.25 -14.52
CA VAL A 342 11.89 19.04 -13.29
C VAL A 342 12.42 19.98 -12.22
N VAL A 343 11.54 20.58 -11.42
CA VAL A 343 11.92 21.58 -10.42
C VAL A 343 11.75 21.00 -9.02
N ASP A 344 12.80 21.11 -8.21
CA ASP A 344 12.75 20.92 -6.77
C ASP A 344 12.61 22.30 -6.10
N MET A 345 11.36 22.70 -5.88
CA MET A 345 11.04 24.02 -5.31
C MET A 345 11.55 24.20 -3.89
N VAL A 346 11.72 23.12 -3.12
CA VAL A 346 12.12 23.21 -1.71
C VAL A 346 13.57 23.63 -1.60
N ASN A 347 14.44 23.08 -2.45
CA ASN A 347 15.87 23.36 -2.43
C ASN A 347 16.32 24.38 -3.50
N GLY A 348 15.41 24.81 -4.37
CA GLY A 348 15.72 25.78 -5.43
C GLY A 348 16.57 25.18 -6.55
N TYR A 349 16.38 23.90 -6.86
CA TYR A 349 17.14 23.20 -7.91
C TYR A 349 16.26 22.84 -9.11
N MET A 350 16.90 22.70 -10.26
CA MET A 350 16.31 22.09 -11.45
C MET A 350 17.11 20.86 -11.85
N LEU A 351 16.40 19.75 -12.00
CA LEU A 351 16.90 18.56 -12.66
C LEU A 351 16.67 18.71 -14.16
N ILE A 352 17.75 18.70 -14.93
CA ILE A 352 17.72 18.54 -16.37
C ILE A 352 18.01 17.08 -16.67
N ARG A 353 17.05 16.40 -17.30
CA ARG A 353 17.25 15.05 -17.81
C ARG A 353 17.44 15.09 -19.32
N ARG A 354 18.54 14.53 -19.82
CA ARG A 354 18.85 14.42 -21.25
C ARG A 354 18.38 13.10 -21.85
N GLY A 355 18.16 13.09 -23.17
CA GLY A 355 17.72 11.91 -23.94
C GLY A 355 18.69 10.72 -23.87
N ASP A 356 19.97 11.00 -23.70
CA ASP A 356 21.04 10.00 -23.53
C ASP A 356 21.13 9.41 -22.11
N GLY A 357 20.22 9.80 -21.21
CA GLY A 357 20.17 9.33 -19.82
C GLY A 357 21.10 10.08 -18.86
N LEU A 358 21.80 11.13 -19.31
CA LEU A 358 22.55 11.99 -18.40
C LEU A 358 21.59 12.92 -17.65
N CYS A 359 21.66 12.90 -16.33
CA CYS A 359 20.93 13.79 -15.44
C CYS A 359 21.88 14.85 -14.87
N GLU A 360 21.51 16.13 -15.00
CA GLU A 360 22.28 17.29 -14.54
C GLU A 360 21.47 18.07 -13.50
N LEU A 361 22.04 18.29 -12.32
CA LEU A 361 21.45 19.14 -11.29
C LEU A 361 22.02 20.56 -11.42
N ARG A 362 21.15 21.56 -11.42
CA ARG A 362 21.51 22.98 -11.62
C ARG A 362 20.73 23.85 -10.63
N ASP A 363 21.30 24.98 -10.24
CA ASP A 363 20.59 26.00 -9.46
C ASP A 363 19.48 26.64 -10.30
N LEU A 364 18.27 26.72 -9.75
CA LEU A 364 17.12 27.34 -10.44
C LEU A 364 17.36 28.84 -10.67
N SER A 365 18.02 29.51 -9.72
CA SER A 365 18.41 30.93 -9.84
C SER A 365 19.43 31.16 -10.95
N ASP A 366 20.38 30.24 -11.13
CA ASP A 366 21.38 30.30 -12.19
C ASP A 366 20.71 30.19 -13.55
N ILE A 367 19.80 29.23 -13.73
CA ILE A 367 19.01 29.11 -14.98
C ILE A 367 18.20 30.38 -15.25
N LYS A 368 17.53 30.95 -14.24
CA LYS A 368 16.72 32.17 -14.40
C LYS A 368 17.55 33.39 -14.80
N SER A 369 18.78 33.46 -14.31
CA SER A 369 19.74 34.54 -14.57
C SER A 369 20.60 34.30 -15.82
N GLY A 370 20.49 33.15 -16.48
CA GLY A 370 21.24 32.80 -17.69
C GLY A 370 22.66 32.27 -17.42
N VAL A 371 22.92 31.81 -16.20
CA VAL A 371 24.20 31.21 -15.81
C VAL A 371 24.19 29.71 -16.13
N ASP A 372 25.06 29.29 -17.06
CA ASP A 372 25.23 27.88 -17.40
C ASP A 372 26.22 27.21 -16.43
N LYS A 373 25.68 26.63 -15.35
CA LYS A 373 26.45 25.91 -14.35
C LYS A 373 25.78 24.59 -13.96
N VAL A 374 26.53 23.50 -14.13
CA VAL A 374 26.14 22.16 -13.63
C VAL A 374 26.74 21.98 -12.23
N LEU A 375 25.90 21.70 -11.24
CA LEU A 375 26.35 21.38 -9.88
C LEU A 375 26.84 19.95 -9.80
N TYR A 376 26.00 19.02 -10.25
CA TYR A 376 26.24 17.58 -10.17
C TYR A 376 25.67 16.88 -11.40
N LYS A 377 26.23 15.72 -11.73
CA LYS A 377 25.79 14.91 -12.86
C LYS A 377 25.74 13.43 -12.50
N THR A 378 24.77 12.71 -13.06
CA THR A 378 24.62 11.27 -12.86
C THR A 378 24.20 10.63 -14.17
N GLN A 379 24.94 9.62 -14.62
CA GLN A 379 24.62 8.89 -15.84
C GLN A 379 23.76 7.68 -15.49
N ILE A 380 22.57 7.60 -16.08
CA ILE A 380 21.71 6.43 -15.94
C ILE A 380 22.22 5.29 -16.83
N PRO A 381 22.24 4.04 -16.33
CA PRO A 381 22.58 2.87 -17.13
C PRO A 381 21.68 2.73 -18.37
N LYS A 382 22.26 2.34 -19.51
CA LYS A 382 21.51 2.19 -20.77
C LYS A 382 20.37 1.17 -20.68
N ASN A 383 20.49 0.14 -19.83
CA ASN A 383 19.45 -0.86 -19.60
C ASN A 383 18.26 -0.36 -18.78
N GLU A 384 18.34 0.85 -18.24
CA GLU A 384 17.26 1.54 -17.52
C GLU A 384 16.72 2.77 -18.32
N ASN A 385 17.18 2.92 -19.57
CA ASN A 385 16.80 3.99 -20.48
C ASN A 385 16.91 3.51 -21.94
N ASN A 386 16.12 2.49 -22.31
CA ASN A 386 16.06 1.93 -23.66
C ASN A 386 14.65 1.46 -24.03
N ASP A 387 14.48 0.89 -25.23
CA ASP A 387 13.17 0.44 -25.71
C ASP A 387 12.60 -0.78 -24.94
N GLU A 388 13.41 -1.53 -24.19
CA GLU A 388 12.96 -2.68 -23.39
C GLU A 388 12.54 -2.28 -21.97
N ARG A 389 13.14 -1.22 -21.43
CA ARG A 389 12.85 -0.58 -20.15
C ARG A 389 13.04 0.93 -20.32
N PRO A 390 12.02 1.64 -20.81
CA PRO A 390 12.12 3.06 -21.04
C PRO A 390 12.09 3.80 -19.71
N MET A 391 12.64 5.00 -19.75
CA MET A 391 12.39 6.01 -18.75
C MET A 391 10.89 6.34 -18.72
N GLN A 392 10.34 6.40 -17.52
CA GLN A 392 8.94 6.76 -17.28
C GLN A 392 8.79 7.90 -16.28
N GLY A 393 9.85 8.27 -15.57
CA GLY A 393 9.84 9.42 -14.67
C GLY A 393 11.21 9.68 -14.08
N ALA A 394 11.47 10.94 -13.72
CA ALA A 394 12.67 11.32 -13.00
C ALA A 394 12.34 12.54 -12.13
N VAL A 395 12.81 12.53 -10.89
CA VAL A 395 12.67 13.68 -9.97
C VAL A 395 13.89 13.73 -9.07
N SER A 396 14.29 14.93 -8.67
CA SER A 396 15.30 15.12 -7.63
C SER A 396 14.69 15.76 -6.40
N HIS A 397 15.22 15.41 -5.23
CA HIS A 397 15.06 16.21 -4.04
C HIS A 397 16.43 16.43 -3.40
N ASN A 398 16.80 17.70 -3.23
CA ASN A 398 18.17 18.12 -2.91
C ASN A 398 19.15 17.50 -3.92
N THR A 399 20.17 16.78 -3.47
CA THR A 399 21.12 16.07 -4.33
C THR A 399 20.80 14.59 -4.54
N THR A 400 19.58 14.15 -4.19
CA THR A 400 19.13 12.78 -4.44
C THR A 400 18.31 12.72 -5.71
N LEU A 401 18.66 11.83 -6.63
CA LEU A 401 17.93 11.57 -7.86
C LEU A 401 17.13 10.26 -7.74
N TYR A 402 15.88 10.31 -8.15
CA TYR A 402 15.01 9.15 -8.32
C TYR A 402 14.71 8.95 -9.80
N TRP A 403 14.91 7.74 -10.29
CA TRP A 403 14.67 7.35 -11.68
C TRP A 403 13.64 6.24 -11.75
N TYR A 404 12.62 6.42 -12.58
CA TYR A 404 11.51 5.50 -12.75
C TYR A 404 11.47 4.95 -14.15
N SER A 405 11.35 3.64 -14.27
CA SER A 405 11.46 2.95 -15.56
C SER A 405 10.70 1.64 -15.58
N GLY A 406 10.19 1.31 -16.76
CA GLY A 406 9.42 0.11 -17.01
C GLY A 406 8.42 0.27 -18.15
N TRP A 407 7.82 -0.83 -18.54
CA TRP A 407 6.70 -0.93 -19.46
C TRP A 407 5.50 -1.50 -18.74
N SER A 408 4.39 -1.63 -19.46
CA SER A 408 3.22 -2.34 -18.95
C SER A 408 3.42 -3.84 -18.73
N THR A 409 4.48 -4.42 -19.31
CA THR A 409 4.75 -5.87 -19.30
C THR A 409 5.85 -6.29 -18.33
N ASN A 410 6.63 -5.35 -17.79
CA ASN A 410 7.75 -5.66 -16.90
C ASN A 410 7.55 -5.09 -15.49
N ALA A 411 8.56 -5.23 -14.64
CA ALA A 411 8.54 -4.73 -13.27
C ALA A 411 8.66 -3.19 -13.26
N ILE A 412 7.85 -2.56 -12.42
CA ILE A 412 7.90 -1.14 -12.13
C ILE A 412 9.09 -0.90 -11.21
N ARG A 413 10.10 -0.13 -11.65
CA ARG A 413 11.35 0.02 -10.89
C ARG A 413 11.67 1.46 -10.59
N VAL A 414 12.14 1.72 -9.37
CA VAL A 414 12.79 2.97 -8.99
C VAL A 414 14.27 2.73 -8.65
N LEU A 415 15.14 3.58 -9.18
CA LEU A 415 16.54 3.69 -8.78
C LEU A 415 16.76 5.00 -8.03
N LYS A 416 17.54 4.96 -6.95
CA LYS A 416 17.89 6.12 -6.12
C LYS A 416 19.39 6.36 -6.20
N TYR A 417 19.81 7.56 -6.56
CA TYR A 417 21.21 7.95 -6.67
C TYR A 417 21.52 9.15 -5.77
N ASP A 418 22.73 9.18 -5.23
CA ASP A 418 23.33 10.41 -4.74
C ASP A 418 24.07 11.10 -5.90
N MET A 419 23.58 12.26 -6.31
CA MET A 419 24.18 13.01 -7.42
C MET A 419 25.54 13.60 -7.08
N LYS A 420 25.85 13.87 -5.80
CA LYS A 420 27.16 14.41 -5.40
C LYS A 420 28.28 13.43 -5.72
N THR A 421 28.06 12.17 -5.39
CA THR A 421 29.02 11.08 -5.62
C THR A 421 28.80 10.34 -6.94
N GLY A 422 27.61 10.47 -7.53
CA GLY A 422 27.17 9.68 -8.69
C GLY A 422 26.85 8.22 -8.35
N LYS A 423 26.81 7.86 -7.06
CA LYS A 423 26.65 6.48 -6.60
C LYS A 423 25.17 6.08 -6.58
N LEU A 424 24.88 4.88 -7.09
CA LEU A 424 23.60 4.20 -6.90
C LEU A 424 23.47 3.81 -5.42
N LEU A 425 22.43 4.33 -4.76
CA LEU A 425 22.13 4.07 -3.35
C LEU A 425 21.19 2.88 -3.18
N ALA A 426 20.16 2.76 -4.03
CA ALA A 426 19.15 1.72 -3.93
C ALA A 426 18.47 1.46 -5.28
N THR A 427 17.97 0.25 -5.47
CA THR A 427 17.12 -0.16 -6.60
C THR A 427 16.00 -1.04 -6.07
N ARG A 428 14.75 -0.72 -6.43
CA ARG A 428 13.60 -1.55 -6.04
C ARG A 428 12.60 -1.72 -7.18
N ASP A 429 12.17 -2.96 -7.35
CA ASP A 429 10.95 -3.30 -8.08
C ASP A 429 9.74 -3.23 -7.15
N PHE A 430 8.71 -2.53 -7.58
CA PHE A 430 7.47 -2.38 -6.85
C PHE A 430 6.39 -3.30 -7.41
N ASP A 431 5.78 -4.06 -6.51
CA ASP A 431 4.45 -4.62 -6.71
C ASP A 431 3.45 -3.67 -6.06
N LEU A 432 2.46 -3.22 -6.83
CA LEU A 432 1.54 -2.17 -6.40
C LEU A 432 0.18 -2.79 -6.09
N PRO A 433 -0.35 -2.61 -4.87
CA PRO A 433 -1.65 -3.16 -4.51
C PRO A 433 -2.76 -2.51 -5.33
N ASN A 434 -3.75 -3.28 -5.76
CA ASN A 434 -4.88 -2.77 -6.54
C ASN A 434 -6.22 -3.44 -6.16
N GLU A 435 -7.29 -3.06 -6.88
CA GLU A 435 -8.68 -3.40 -6.59
C GLU A 435 -8.98 -4.90 -6.42
N THR A 436 -8.19 -5.79 -7.05
CA THR A 436 -8.36 -7.24 -6.93
C THR A 436 -7.19 -7.93 -6.21
N GLY A 437 -6.37 -7.18 -5.48
CA GLY A 437 -5.10 -7.64 -4.92
C GLY A 437 -3.92 -7.12 -5.73
N SER A 438 -3.47 -7.85 -6.75
CA SER A 438 -2.33 -7.47 -7.62
C SER A 438 -2.65 -7.43 -9.12
N ASN A 439 -3.90 -7.70 -9.54
CA ASN A 439 -4.30 -7.60 -10.95
C ASN A 439 -5.00 -6.27 -11.28
N PHE A 440 -4.39 -5.53 -12.19
CA PHE A 440 -4.92 -4.25 -12.66
C PHE A 440 -6.06 -4.46 -13.66
N THR A 441 -7.00 -3.50 -13.73
CA THR A 441 -8.13 -3.56 -14.67
C THR A 441 -7.65 -3.74 -16.11
N ASP A 442 -8.32 -4.62 -16.85
CA ASP A 442 -7.97 -5.00 -18.23
C ASP A 442 -6.52 -5.52 -18.38
N ASN A 443 -5.90 -6.02 -17.29
CA ASN A 443 -4.51 -6.48 -17.23
C ASN A 443 -3.50 -5.46 -17.75
N TYR A 444 -3.81 -4.16 -17.60
CA TYR A 444 -2.94 -3.08 -18.01
C TYR A 444 -2.52 -2.26 -16.79
N ARG A 445 -1.22 -2.08 -16.63
CA ARG A 445 -0.61 -1.11 -15.73
C ARG A 445 0.55 -0.49 -16.47
N GLU A 446 0.82 0.79 -16.34
CA GLU A 446 2.02 1.40 -16.92
C GLU A 446 2.58 2.43 -15.95
N PRO A 447 3.88 2.37 -15.59
CA PRO A 447 4.53 3.39 -14.79
C PRO A 447 4.61 4.71 -15.55
N GLU A 448 4.13 5.81 -14.93
CA GLU A 448 3.99 7.11 -15.61
C GLU A 448 4.22 8.30 -14.66
N GLY A 449 5.48 8.73 -14.56
CA GLY A 449 5.90 9.89 -13.81
C GLY A 449 6.27 9.62 -12.35
N LEU A 450 7.20 10.43 -11.85
CA LEU A 450 7.50 10.59 -10.43
C LEU A 450 7.26 12.03 -10.01
N ALA A 451 6.82 12.22 -8.76
CA ALA A 451 6.83 13.50 -8.10
C ALA A 451 7.40 13.36 -6.69
N TYR A 452 8.01 14.42 -6.19
CA TYR A 452 8.47 14.50 -4.81
C TYR A 452 7.67 15.57 -4.07
N TYR A 453 7.12 15.21 -2.91
CA TYR A 453 6.28 16.11 -2.12
C TYR A 453 6.87 16.25 -0.72
N VAL A 454 6.99 17.50 -0.28
CA VAL A 454 7.30 17.85 1.10
C VAL A 454 6.12 18.62 1.64
N ASN A 455 5.52 18.10 2.70
CA ASN A 455 4.41 18.78 3.35
C ASN A 455 4.90 20.09 3.98
N PRO A 456 4.36 21.26 3.61
CA PRO A 456 4.86 22.55 4.09
C PRO A 456 4.59 22.79 5.58
N PHE A 457 3.69 22.04 6.20
CA PHE A 457 3.33 22.19 7.62
C PHE A 457 4.12 21.25 8.52
N THR A 458 4.32 20.01 8.10
CA THR A 458 4.99 18.98 8.91
C THR A 458 6.44 18.72 8.52
N GLY A 459 6.86 19.19 7.33
CA GLY A 459 8.16 18.85 6.73
C GLY A 459 8.26 17.39 6.28
N LYS A 460 7.19 16.60 6.39
CA LYS A 460 7.21 15.17 6.03
C LYS A 460 7.25 14.98 4.52
N GLU A 461 8.08 14.05 4.09
CA GLU A 461 8.43 13.79 2.70
C GLU A 461 7.66 12.59 2.12
N SER A 462 7.45 12.61 0.80
CA SER A 462 6.81 11.52 0.07
C SER A 462 7.32 11.45 -1.37
N LEU A 463 7.71 10.26 -1.82
CA LEU A 463 8.01 9.98 -3.22
C LEU A 463 6.77 9.36 -3.87
N LEU A 464 6.15 10.07 -4.80
CA LEU A 464 4.95 9.65 -5.48
C LEU A 464 5.27 9.04 -6.85
N MET A 465 4.52 8.00 -7.20
CA MET A 465 4.63 7.19 -8.40
C MET A 465 3.28 7.18 -9.13
N GLY A 466 3.27 7.64 -10.37
CA GLY A 466 2.09 7.60 -11.22
C GLY A 466 1.96 6.26 -11.92
N ILE A 467 0.73 5.77 -12.06
CA ILE A 467 0.37 4.53 -12.76
C ILE A 467 -0.85 4.76 -13.63
N THR A 468 -0.80 4.36 -14.89
CA THR A 468 -1.98 4.27 -15.75
C THR A 468 -2.51 2.83 -15.78
N SER A 469 -3.82 2.63 -15.68
CA SER A 469 -4.50 1.34 -15.83
C SER A 469 -5.75 1.43 -16.71
N GLY A 470 -6.44 0.30 -16.93
CA GLY A 470 -7.57 0.14 -17.85
C GLY A 470 -7.12 0.00 -19.29
N GLY A 471 -7.90 -0.67 -20.15
CA GLY A 471 -7.54 -0.96 -21.54
C GLY A 471 -7.59 0.27 -22.46
N MET A 472 -7.38 0.06 -23.76
CA MET A 472 -7.48 1.14 -24.76
C MET A 472 -8.87 1.83 -24.65
N GLN A 473 -8.87 3.16 -24.66
CA GLN A 473 -10.04 4.02 -24.45
C GLN A 473 -10.71 3.95 -23.06
N LYS A 474 -10.11 3.22 -22.10
CA LYS A 474 -10.61 3.10 -20.72
C LYS A 474 -9.55 3.52 -19.71
N ARG A 475 -8.56 4.31 -20.15
CA ARG A 475 -7.40 4.65 -19.32
C ARG A 475 -7.83 5.50 -18.14
N TYR A 476 -7.32 5.16 -16.96
CA TYR A 476 -7.42 5.96 -15.75
C TYR A 476 -6.10 5.92 -15.00
N ASN A 477 -5.82 6.96 -14.20
CA ASN A 477 -4.52 7.13 -13.58
C ASN A 477 -4.64 7.13 -12.06
N MET A 478 -3.65 6.53 -11.41
CA MET A 478 -3.53 6.35 -9.98
C MET A 478 -2.19 6.88 -9.51
N ILE A 479 -2.15 7.37 -8.29
CA ILE A 479 -0.93 7.75 -7.59
C ILE A 479 -0.72 6.79 -6.42
N TYR A 480 0.48 6.23 -6.35
CA TYR A 480 1.02 5.53 -5.19
C TYR A 480 2.16 6.34 -4.60
N ALA A 481 2.54 6.10 -3.36
CA ALA A 481 3.68 6.77 -2.78
C ALA A 481 4.39 5.95 -1.71
N ILE A 482 5.69 6.22 -1.59
CA ILE A 482 6.48 5.89 -0.41
C ILE A 482 6.49 7.11 0.48
N HIS A 483 6.16 6.92 1.76
CA HIS A 483 5.96 7.98 2.73
C HIS A 483 6.97 7.90 3.86
N GLN A 484 7.42 9.04 4.36
CA GLN A 484 7.89 9.12 5.74
C GLN A 484 6.71 8.83 6.68
N ARG A 485 7.02 8.33 7.88
CA ARG A 485 5.99 8.02 8.89
C ARG A 485 5.08 9.23 9.14
N GLY A 486 3.77 8.98 9.10
CA GLY A 486 2.72 10.00 9.27
C GLY A 486 2.34 10.79 8.01
N ALA A 487 3.12 10.71 6.91
CA ALA A 487 2.83 11.53 5.73
C ALA A 487 1.56 11.09 4.95
N GLN A 488 1.20 9.81 5.01
CA GLN A 488 -0.03 9.29 4.39
C GLN A 488 -1.30 9.99 4.90
N GLU A 489 -1.34 10.36 6.19
CA GLU A 489 -2.52 10.98 6.82
C GLU A 489 -2.94 12.28 6.14
N HIS A 490 -1.98 13.03 5.58
CA HIS A 490 -2.25 14.21 4.77
C HIS A 490 -3.11 13.86 3.54
N PHE A 491 -2.69 12.85 2.79
CA PHE A 491 -3.37 12.41 1.58
C PHE A 491 -4.71 11.75 1.88
N ASP A 492 -4.78 10.93 2.94
CA ASP A 492 -6.03 10.29 3.38
C ASP A 492 -7.07 11.33 3.80
N SER A 493 -6.65 12.35 4.55
CA SER A 493 -7.54 13.44 4.98
C SER A 493 -8.08 14.23 3.79
N ILE A 494 -7.23 14.57 2.82
CA ILE A 494 -7.66 15.29 1.62
C ILE A 494 -8.58 14.42 0.76
N ARG A 495 -8.27 13.12 0.61
CA ARG A 495 -9.12 12.17 -0.13
C ARG A 495 -10.49 12.06 0.51
N ALA A 496 -10.56 11.99 1.84
CA ALA A 496 -11.81 11.92 2.58
C ALA A 496 -12.72 13.14 2.35
N ILE A 497 -12.17 14.36 2.20
CA ILE A 497 -12.99 15.59 2.05
C ILE A 497 -13.98 15.53 0.88
N SER A 498 -13.61 14.91 -0.24
CA SER A 498 -14.52 14.77 -1.39
C SER A 498 -14.86 13.32 -1.75
N ALA A 499 -14.60 12.40 -0.83
CA ALA A 499 -15.08 11.02 -0.96
C ALA A 499 -16.58 10.93 -0.64
N GLN A 500 -17.22 9.85 -1.10
CA GLN A 500 -18.57 9.51 -0.69
C GLN A 500 -18.55 9.00 0.77
N ASN A 501 -18.63 9.92 1.73
CA ASN A 501 -18.56 9.61 3.18
C ASN A 501 -19.90 9.15 3.79
N TYR A 502 -20.97 9.17 3.01
CA TYR A 502 -22.27 8.63 3.41
C TYR A 502 -22.56 7.36 2.62
N ALA A 503 -22.76 6.24 3.31
CA ALA A 503 -22.96 4.95 2.63
C ALA A 503 -24.32 4.89 1.90
N ILE A 504 -24.31 4.94 0.56
CA ILE A 504 -25.52 4.76 -0.25
C ILE A 504 -25.87 3.27 -0.40
N THR A 505 -24.86 2.40 -0.41
CA THR A 505 -24.94 0.94 -0.45
C THR A 505 -24.05 0.34 0.64
N ARG A 506 -24.09 -0.98 0.79
CA ARG A 506 -23.11 -1.73 1.59
C ARG A 506 -21.76 -1.75 0.87
N GLY A 507 -20.68 -1.94 1.63
CA GLY A 507 -19.31 -1.95 1.11
C GLY A 507 -18.98 -3.08 0.12
N ASP A 508 -19.86 -4.07 -0.01
CA ASP A 508 -19.77 -5.18 -0.97
C ASP A 508 -20.60 -4.96 -2.24
N GLY A 509 -21.13 -3.74 -2.44
CA GLY A 509 -21.97 -3.37 -3.57
C GLY A 509 -23.43 -3.80 -3.45
N ARG A 510 -23.83 -4.48 -2.36
CA ARG A 510 -25.24 -4.83 -2.12
C ARG A 510 -26.01 -3.61 -1.61
N ALA A 511 -27.31 -3.55 -1.91
CA ALA A 511 -28.21 -2.61 -1.27
C ALA A 511 -28.23 -2.83 0.26
N HIS A 512 -28.52 -1.77 1.01
CA HIS A 512 -28.73 -1.85 2.46
C HIS A 512 -29.87 -2.81 2.79
N SER A 513 -29.70 -3.51 3.91
CA SER A 513 -30.75 -4.36 4.47
C SER A 513 -31.90 -3.50 5.00
N THR A 514 -33.09 -4.08 5.05
CA THR A 514 -34.22 -3.39 5.68
C THR A 514 -33.98 -3.22 7.19
N PRO A 515 -34.30 -2.06 7.79
CA PRO A 515 -34.24 -1.89 9.24
C PRO A 515 -35.16 -2.86 9.98
N ASP A 516 -34.71 -3.37 11.13
CA ASP A 516 -35.50 -4.25 11.98
C ASP A 516 -36.79 -3.57 12.45
N GLY A 517 -37.89 -4.31 12.40
CA GLY A 517 -39.19 -3.83 12.87
C GLY A 517 -39.93 -2.87 11.93
N LEU A 518 -39.45 -2.62 10.71
CA LEU A 518 -40.12 -1.73 9.74
C LEU A 518 -41.58 -2.18 9.48
N LYS A 519 -42.55 -1.32 9.81
CA LYS A 519 -44.00 -1.55 9.60
C LYS A 519 -44.63 -0.66 8.53
N LYS A 520 -43.97 0.47 8.23
CA LYS A 520 -44.37 1.42 7.19
C LYS A 520 -43.17 1.78 6.33
N LEU A 521 -43.36 1.78 5.02
CA LEU A 521 -42.41 2.26 4.03
C LEU A 521 -42.04 3.73 4.27
N SER A 522 -42.98 4.53 4.75
CA SER A 522 -42.76 5.93 5.14
C SER A 522 -41.80 6.13 6.32
N ASP A 523 -41.52 5.09 7.12
CA ASP A 523 -40.53 5.17 8.19
C ASP A 523 -39.09 4.93 7.70
N LEU A 524 -38.93 4.41 6.47
CA LEU A 524 -37.64 4.29 5.82
C LEU A 524 -37.26 5.65 5.19
N ARG A 525 -36.62 6.52 5.98
CA ARG A 525 -36.35 7.94 5.62
C ARG A 525 -34.89 8.28 5.37
N ASN A 526 -33.96 7.41 5.73
CA ASN A 526 -32.54 7.70 5.51
C ASN A 526 -32.21 7.59 4.01
N PRO A 527 -31.39 8.49 3.44
CA PRO A 527 -30.86 8.33 2.09
C PRO A 527 -30.13 6.98 1.94
N GLY A 528 -30.22 6.39 0.76
CA GLY A 528 -29.60 5.10 0.46
C GLY A 528 -30.43 4.24 -0.47
N GLU A 529 -29.83 3.14 -0.92
CA GLU A 529 -30.48 2.10 -1.71
C GLU A 529 -30.68 0.87 -0.83
N TYR A 530 -31.93 0.45 -0.68
CA TYR A 530 -32.37 -0.65 0.17
C TYR A 530 -33.02 -1.75 -0.66
N TYR A 531 -32.91 -2.99 -0.19
CA TYR A 531 -33.69 -4.11 -0.71
C TYR A 531 -34.59 -4.70 0.37
N LEU A 532 -35.89 -4.78 0.06
CA LEU A 532 -36.93 -5.33 0.91
C LEU A 532 -37.34 -6.69 0.34
N THR A 533 -37.33 -7.72 1.18
CA THR A 533 -37.78 -9.06 0.79
C THR A 533 -39.30 -9.11 0.62
N THR A 534 -39.80 -10.11 -0.09
CA THR A 534 -41.24 -10.32 -0.29
C THR A 534 -42.02 -10.31 1.04
N THR A 535 -41.53 -11.02 2.05
CA THR A 535 -42.15 -11.09 3.38
C THR A 535 -42.30 -9.72 4.04
N ILE A 536 -41.29 -8.87 3.90
CA ILE A 536 -41.34 -7.52 4.45
C ILE A 536 -42.32 -6.68 3.67
N VAL A 537 -42.22 -6.67 2.33
CA VAL A 537 -43.13 -5.93 1.44
C VAL A 537 -44.58 -6.28 1.77
N ASP A 538 -44.92 -7.56 1.84
CA ASP A 538 -46.30 -8.00 2.15
C ASP A 538 -46.76 -7.64 3.57
N SER A 539 -45.85 -7.30 4.49
CA SER A 539 -46.17 -6.87 5.86
C SER A 539 -46.32 -5.36 6.05
N LEU A 540 -45.92 -4.55 5.07
CA LEU A 540 -45.97 -3.09 5.15
C LEU A 540 -47.39 -2.56 5.03
N SER A 541 -47.77 -1.64 5.92
CA SER A 541 -49.15 -1.12 6.01
C SER A 541 -49.49 0.02 5.04
N ASP A 542 -48.50 0.66 4.43
CA ASP A 542 -48.63 1.89 3.62
C ASP A 542 -48.04 1.76 2.20
N ILE A 543 -48.02 0.54 1.64
CA ILE A 543 -47.62 0.33 0.25
C ILE A 543 -48.62 0.99 -0.71
N PRO A 544 -48.15 1.70 -1.75
CA PRO A 544 -49.04 2.45 -2.66
C PRO A 544 -49.94 1.60 -3.53
N SER A 545 -49.57 0.36 -3.81
CA SER A 545 -50.28 -0.49 -4.76
C SER A 545 -50.16 -1.97 -4.39
N PRO A 546 -51.27 -2.74 -4.43
CA PRO A 546 -51.21 -4.19 -4.25
C PRO A 546 -50.36 -4.92 -5.29
N GLN A 547 -49.94 -4.25 -6.37
CA GLN A 547 -49.08 -4.82 -7.41
C GLN A 547 -47.65 -5.08 -6.93
N PHE A 548 -47.20 -4.44 -5.85
CA PHE A 548 -45.90 -4.74 -5.23
C PHE A 548 -45.91 -6.05 -4.43
N SER A 549 -47.08 -6.52 -3.99
CA SER A 549 -47.19 -7.73 -3.19
C SER A 549 -46.74 -8.98 -3.94
N GLY A 550 -46.17 -9.93 -3.20
CA GLY A 550 -45.63 -11.18 -3.72
C GLY A 550 -44.30 -11.03 -4.47
N SER A 551 -43.56 -9.93 -4.28
CA SER A 551 -42.20 -9.76 -4.82
C SER A 551 -41.34 -8.87 -3.93
N GLY A 552 -40.03 -9.01 -4.07
CA GLY A 552 -39.07 -8.09 -3.46
C GLY A 552 -39.15 -6.70 -4.09
N MET A 553 -38.61 -5.71 -3.39
CA MET A 553 -38.68 -4.31 -3.79
C MET A 553 -37.37 -3.60 -3.49
N PHE A 554 -36.82 -2.91 -4.49
CA PHE A 554 -35.78 -1.91 -4.26
C PHE A 554 -36.43 -0.60 -3.82
N VAL A 555 -35.84 0.03 -2.80
CA VAL A 555 -36.24 1.36 -2.33
C VAL A 555 -35.01 2.25 -2.41
N LYS A 556 -35.09 3.31 -3.21
CA LYS A 556 -34.05 4.32 -3.34
C LYS A 556 -34.55 5.62 -2.73
N ASN A 557 -33.99 5.96 -1.57
CA ASN A 557 -34.16 7.26 -0.97
C ASN A 557 -33.02 8.15 -1.46
N MET A 558 -33.36 9.16 -2.27
CA MET A 558 -32.39 10.12 -2.80
C MET A 558 -31.79 10.98 -1.68
N ALA A 559 -30.65 11.61 -1.95
CA ALA A 559 -30.17 12.69 -1.10
C ALA A 559 -31.25 13.79 -1.00
N GLY A 560 -31.54 14.21 0.23
CA GLY A 560 -32.51 15.27 0.48
C GLY A 560 -31.99 16.65 0.06
N GLU A 561 -32.91 17.59 -0.14
CA GLU A 561 -32.55 19.00 -0.16
C GLU A 561 -32.29 19.52 1.26
N GLN A 562 -31.94 20.80 1.42
CA GLN A 562 -31.42 21.35 2.67
C GLN A 562 -32.42 21.35 3.85
N HIS A 563 -33.73 21.21 3.59
CA HIS A 563 -34.77 21.01 4.62
C HIS A 563 -35.14 19.52 4.79
N TYR A 564 -34.31 18.62 4.28
CA TYR A 564 -34.47 17.18 4.38
C TYR A 564 -35.68 16.58 3.65
N ASN A 565 -36.27 17.30 2.69
CA ASN A 565 -37.19 16.69 1.73
C ASN A 565 -36.42 15.84 0.74
N LEU A 566 -36.80 14.58 0.58
CA LEU A 566 -36.16 13.65 -0.34
C LEU A 566 -37.17 12.99 -1.27
N ARG A 567 -36.66 12.34 -2.30
CA ARG A 567 -37.47 11.51 -3.20
C ARG A 567 -37.28 10.05 -2.85
N GLN A 568 -38.39 9.35 -2.64
CA GLN A 568 -38.42 7.91 -2.39
C GLN A 568 -38.93 7.22 -3.65
N ILE A 569 -38.05 6.49 -4.32
CA ILE A 569 -38.34 5.72 -5.52
C ILE A 569 -38.42 4.25 -5.11
N ILE A 570 -39.50 3.58 -5.47
CA ILE A 570 -39.67 2.14 -5.26
C ILE A 570 -39.78 1.42 -6.59
N THR A 571 -39.10 0.28 -6.69
CA THR A 571 -39.09 -0.55 -7.89
C THR A 571 -39.34 -1.99 -7.49
N ARG A 572 -40.43 -2.58 -8.00
CA ARG A 572 -40.67 -4.02 -7.87
C ARG A 572 -39.52 -4.77 -8.56
N PHE A 573 -38.97 -5.76 -7.88
CA PHE A 573 -37.98 -6.67 -8.45
C PHE A 573 -38.65 -8.00 -8.83
N SER A 574 -38.88 -8.20 -10.13
CA SER A 574 -39.52 -9.42 -10.65
C SER A 574 -38.89 -9.87 -11.97
N TYR A 575 -38.76 -11.19 -12.14
CA TYR A 575 -38.34 -11.82 -13.41
C TYR A 575 -39.53 -12.18 -14.32
N SER A 576 -40.72 -12.34 -13.75
CA SER A 576 -41.91 -12.88 -14.43
C SER A 576 -43.04 -11.87 -14.61
N ARG A 577 -42.89 -10.65 -14.06
CA ARG A 577 -43.82 -9.53 -14.22
C ARG A 577 -43.01 -8.28 -14.54
N LYS A 578 -43.65 -7.25 -15.10
CA LYS A 578 -42.95 -5.98 -15.40
C LYS A 578 -42.32 -5.37 -14.15
N ASN A 579 -41.21 -4.64 -14.24
CA ASN A 579 -40.72 -3.90 -13.08
C ASN A 579 -41.57 -2.61 -12.92
N PHE A 580 -42.43 -2.62 -11.90
CA PHE A 580 -43.35 -1.52 -11.60
C PHE A 580 -42.64 -0.52 -10.69
N THR A 581 -42.58 0.75 -11.12
CA THR A 581 -41.79 1.79 -10.46
C THR A 581 -42.67 2.98 -10.09
N MET A 582 -42.57 3.44 -8.85
CA MET A 582 -43.29 4.61 -8.35
C MET A 582 -42.35 5.51 -7.54
N GLU A 583 -42.62 6.82 -7.51
CA GLU A 583 -41.85 7.82 -6.77
C GLU A 583 -42.79 8.71 -5.96
N ARG A 584 -42.37 9.13 -4.76
CA ARG A 584 -43.02 10.21 -4.00
C ARG A 584 -41.99 11.16 -3.40
N SER A 585 -42.46 12.34 -3.02
CA SER A 585 -41.73 13.22 -2.09
C SER A 585 -41.94 12.74 -0.65
N LEU A 586 -40.87 12.71 0.14
CA LEU A 586 -40.84 12.25 1.52
C LEU A 586 -40.18 13.35 2.36
N ASN A 587 -40.89 13.86 3.36
CA ASN A 587 -40.30 14.77 4.33
C ASN A 587 -40.02 14.01 5.63
N LEU A 588 -38.93 14.38 6.30
CA LEU A 588 -38.52 13.82 7.59
C LEU A 588 -39.51 14.13 8.72
N ASP A 589 -40.25 15.24 8.62
CA ASP A 589 -41.31 15.65 9.57
C ASP A 589 -42.62 14.85 9.47
N GLY A 590 -42.74 13.94 8.49
CA GLY A 590 -43.89 13.05 8.34
C GLY A 590 -44.94 13.52 7.33
N SER A 591 -44.68 14.61 6.59
CA SER A 591 -45.50 14.99 5.42
C SER A 591 -45.05 14.23 4.17
N PHE A 592 -45.99 13.66 3.41
CA PHE A 592 -45.70 12.82 2.25
C PHE A 592 -46.46 13.27 1.02
N GLY A 593 -45.75 13.41 -0.10
CA GLY A 593 -46.34 13.68 -1.40
C GLY A 593 -47.07 12.47 -1.96
N SER A 594 -47.98 12.73 -2.90
CA SER A 594 -48.67 11.68 -3.66
C SER A 594 -47.68 10.85 -4.48
N TRP A 595 -48.01 9.57 -4.65
CA TRP A 595 -47.23 8.68 -5.50
C TRP A 595 -47.43 8.98 -6.98
N THR A 596 -46.32 9.10 -7.69
CA THR A 596 -46.23 9.22 -9.15
C THR A 596 -45.78 7.89 -9.74
N VAL A 597 -46.42 7.44 -10.81
CA VAL A 597 -46.07 6.18 -11.48
C VAL A 597 -45.11 6.48 -12.64
N HIS A 598 -43.97 5.78 -12.68
CA HIS A 598 -43.15 5.75 -13.88
C HIS A 598 -43.76 4.75 -14.85
N ASN A 599 -44.20 5.22 -16.01
CA ASN A 599 -44.86 4.37 -16.98
C ASN A 599 -43.88 3.30 -17.51
N SER A 600 -44.03 2.05 -17.05
CA SER A 600 -43.28 0.90 -17.53
C SER A 600 -44.15 0.01 -18.40
N GLN A 601 -43.69 -0.21 -19.64
CA GLN A 601 -44.28 -1.15 -20.58
C GLN A 601 -43.40 -2.40 -20.68
N SER A 602 -44.02 -3.54 -20.91
CA SER A 602 -43.36 -4.83 -21.07
C SER A 602 -44.20 -5.69 -22.02
N ASN A 603 -43.57 -6.69 -22.64
CA ASN A 603 -44.28 -7.76 -23.33
C ASN A 603 -45.04 -8.70 -22.37
N VAL A 604 -44.82 -8.56 -21.06
CA VAL A 604 -45.56 -9.27 -20.02
C VAL A 604 -46.65 -8.38 -19.44
N VAL A 605 -47.87 -8.93 -19.39
CA VAL A 605 -49.05 -8.22 -18.90
C VAL A 605 -49.03 -8.04 -17.37
N GLU A 606 -49.66 -6.96 -16.89
CA GLU A 606 -49.83 -6.73 -15.45
C GLU A 606 -51.22 -7.18 -15.00
N TYR A 607 -51.33 -8.39 -14.45
CA TYR A 607 -52.61 -8.95 -14.02
C TYR A 607 -53.17 -8.25 -12.78
N LEU A 608 -54.49 -8.04 -12.75
CA LEU A 608 -55.23 -7.63 -11.57
C LEU A 608 -55.84 -8.84 -10.88
N ALA A 609 -55.57 -8.98 -9.59
CA ALA A 609 -56.16 -9.99 -8.73
C ALA A 609 -57.36 -9.37 -7.99
N PRO A 610 -58.62 -9.73 -8.32
CA PRO A 610 -59.82 -9.05 -7.82
C PRO A 610 -59.90 -8.89 -6.30
N GLU A 611 -59.45 -9.91 -5.56
CA GLU A 611 -59.49 -9.95 -4.10
C GLU A 611 -58.65 -8.84 -3.45
N LYS A 612 -57.54 -8.45 -4.09
CA LYS A 612 -56.69 -7.33 -3.63
C LYS A 612 -57.35 -5.96 -3.77
N TYR A 613 -58.39 -5.88 -4.58
CA TYR A 613 -59.15 -4.66 -4.86
C TYR A 613 -60.59 -4.77 -4.34
N LYS A 614 -60.86 -5.64 -3.36
CA LYS A 614 -62.20 -5.89 -2.80
C LYS A 614 -63.25 -6.19 -3.88
N ASN A 615 -62.83 -6.88 -4.94
CA ASN A 615 -63.65 -7.24 -6.09
C ASN A 615 -64.31 -6.04 -6.81
N MET A 616 -63.72 -4.84 -6.73
CA MET A 616 -64.23 -3.63 -7.39
C MET A 616 -63.14 -2.96 -8.24
N LEU A 617 -63.37 -2.80 -9.54
CA LEU A 617 -62.50 -2.03 -10.43
C LEU A 617 -62.39 -0.58 -10.00
N THR A 618 -63.39 -0.05 -9.32
CA THR A 618 -63.37 1.31 -8.74
C THR A 618 -62.17 1.53 -7.82
N ASN A 619 -61.67 0.46 -7.17
CA ASN A 619 -60.50 0.51 -6.29
C ASN A 619 -59.16 0.47 -7.04
N VAL A 620 -59.16 0.28 -8.36
CA VAL A 620 -57.95 0.30 -9.21
C VAL A 620 -57.70 1.74 -9.67
N GLY A 621 -57.12 2.55 -8.77
CA GLY A 621 -56.89 3.98 -9.00
C GLY A 621 -55.47 4.38 -9.37
N ILE A 622 -54.51 3.44 -9.33
CA ILE A 622 -53.14 3.74 -9.72
C ILE A 622 -53.06 3.81 -11.26
N ALA A 623 -52.51 4.91 -11.77
CA ALA A 623 -52.37 5.13 -13.21
C ALA A 623 -51.51 4.03 -13.85
N GLY A 624 -51.94 3.55 -15.01
CA GLY A 624 -51.22 2.48 -15.71
C GLY A 624 -52.10 1.63 -16.62
N GLU A 625 -51.48 0.62 -17.19
CA GLU A 625 -52.14 -0.40 -17.98
C GLU A 625 -52.03 -1.76 -17.30
N TYR A 626 -53.17 -2.44 -17.25
CA TYR A 626 -53.39 -3.70 -16.57
C TYR A 626 -54.20 -4.66 -17.43
N TYR A 627 -54.18 -5.94 -17.09
CA TYR A 627 -54.93 -6.98 -17.76
C TYR A 627 -55.83 -7.74 -16.78
N ILE A 628 -57.08 -7.94 -17.20
CA ILE A 628 -58.11 -8.66 -16.46
C ILE A 628 -58.39 -9.93 -17.27
N THR A 629 -58.17 -11.09 -16.65
CA THR A 629 -58.50 -12.39 -17.28
C THR A 629 -60.01 -12.60 -17.32
N THR A 630 -60.48 -13.53 -18.16
CA THR A 630 -61.90 -13.90 -18.22
C THR A 630 -62.46 -14.26 -16.83
N PRO A 631 -61.81 -15.12 -16.01
CA PRO A 631 -62.28 -15.39 -14.65
C PRO A 631 -62.30 -14.15 -13.74
N SER A 632 -61.26 -13.30 -13.83
CA SER A 632 -61.19 -12.08 -13.01
C SER A 632 -62.29 -11.08 -13.37
N SER A 633 -62.68 -11.00 -14.64
CA SER A 633 -63.78 -10.13 -15.09
C SER A 633 -65.13 -10.54 -14.47
N THR A 634 -65.31 -11.83 -14.16
CA THR A 634 -66.51 -12.33 -13.46
C THR A 634 -66.50 -11.93 -11.99
N ALA A 635 -65.33 -11.96 -11.35
CA ALA A 635 -65.17 -11.62 -9.94
C ALA A 635 -65.32 -10.12 -9.67
N PHE A 636 -64.89 -9.25 -10.58
CA PHE A 636 -65.08 -7.81 -10.45
C PHE A 636 -66.57 -7.43 -10.56
N MET A 637 -67.15 -6.94 -9.46
CA MET A 637 -68.58 -6.71 -9.32
C MET A 637 -69.11 -5.57 -10.20
N ASP A 638 -68.30 -4.56 -10.45
CA ASP A 638 -68.60 -3.38 -11.26
C ASP A 638 -68.05 -3.46 -12.70
N HIS A 639 -67.64 -4.64 -13.16
CA HIS A 639 -67.25 -4.86 -14.56
C HIS A 639 -68.49 -4.85 -15.48
N PRO A 640 -68.51 -4.09 -16.59
CA PRO A 640 -69.70 -3.87 -17.42
C PRO A 640 -70.11 -5.11 -18.24
N GLU A 641 -69.17 -6.01 -18.52
CA GLU A 641 -69.41 -7.20 -19.33
C GLU A 641 -68.58 -8.40 -18.85
N LYS A 642 -69.14 -9.15 -17.91
CA LYS A 642 -68.43 -10.18 -17.13
C LYS A 642 -68.30 -11.51 -17.88
N GLY A 643 -67.16 -12.19 -17.75
CA GLY A 643 -66.97 -13.59 -18.17
C GLY A 643 -66.89 -13.85 -19.67
N VAL A 644 -66.88 -12.80 -20.51
CA VAL A 644 -66.96 -12.94 -21.98
C VAL A 644 -65.62 -12.98 -22.71
N ALA A 645 -64.55 -12.46 -22.09
CA ALA A 645 -63.18 -12.36 -22.64
C ALA A 645 -62.23 -11.79 -21.57
N GLY A 646 -60.94 -11.70 -21.92
CA GLY A 646 -60.01 -10.84 -21.20
C GLY A 646 -60.13 -9.37 -21.61
N TRP A 647 -59.66 -8.47 -20.75
CA TRP A 647 -59.81 -7.02 -20.93
C TRP A 647 -58.54 -6.28 -20.53
N TRP A 648 -58.16 -5.30 -21.35
CA TRP A 648 -57.16 -4.30 -20.99
C TRP A 648 -57.82 -3.18 -20.22
N LEU A 649 -57.34 -2.90 -19.02
CA LEU A 649 -57.73 -1.74 -18.24
C LEU A 649 -56.63 -0.69 -18.30
N LYS A 650 -56.99 0.51 -18.77
CA LYS A 650 -56.14 1.71 -18.69
C LYS A 650 -56.72 2.68 -17.67
N VAL A 651 -55.89 3.10 -16.73
CA VAL A 651 -56.22 4.10 -15.69
C VAL A 651 -55.41 5.37 -15.98
N SER A 652 -56.08 6.51 -16.10
CA SER A 652 -55.42 7.80 -16.32
C SER A 652 -54.78 8.34 -15.04
N SER A 653 -53.99 9.40 -15.17
CA SER A 653 -53.68 10.28 -14.03
C SER A 653 -54.95 10.87 -13.44
N GLY A 654 -54.90 11.21 -12.16
CA GLY A 654 -55.97 11.93 -11.47
C GLY A 654 -56.00 13.42 -11.80
N ASP A 655 -57.17 14.04 -11.66
CA ASP A 655 -57.33 15.49 -11.64
C ASP A 655 -57.08 16.06 -10.22
N LEU A 656 -57.25 17.38 -10.06
CA LEU A 656 -57.04 18.08 -8.77
C LEU A 656 -57.99 17.59 -7.65
N SER A 657 -59.12 16.97 -8.02
CA SER A 657 -60.08 16.39 -7.06
C SER A 657 -59.80 14.93 -6.73
N GLY A 658 -58.77 14.34 -7.35
CA GLY A 658 -58.45 12.91 -7.24
C GLY A 658 -59.32 12.02 -8.13
N SER A 659 -60.07 12.59 -9.07
CA SER A 659 -60.88 11.84 -10.03
C SER A 659 -60.04 11.36 -11.21
N PHE A 660 -60.27 10.15 -11.70
CA PHE A 660 -59.51 9.56 -12.81
C PHE A 660 -60.41 8.80 -13.78
N VAL A 661 -59.91 8.59 -14.99
CA VAL A 661 -60.60 7.88 -16.06
C VAL A 661 -60.15 6.42 -16.08
N GLN A 662 -61.11 5.51 -16.15
CA GLN A 662 -60.87 4.11 -16.46
C GLN A 662 -61.41 3.78 -17.85
N LYS A 663 -60.58 3.14 -18.68
CA LYS A 663 -60.96 2.61 -19.99
C LYS A 663 -60.70 1.10 -20.03
N LEU A 664 -61.76 0.33 -20.30
CA LEU A 664 -61.68 -1.10 -20.58
C LEU A 664 -61.70 -1.32 -22.10
N THR A 665 -60.79 -2.13 -22.62
CA THR A 665 -60.77 -2.56 -24.03
C THR A 665 -60.77 -4.07 -24.08
N ARG A 666 -61.75 -4.65 -24.78
CA ARG A 666 -61.88 -6.12 -24.91
C ARG A 666 -60.69 -6.68 -25.68
N ASN A 667 -60.04 -7.70 -25.12
CA ASN A 667 -59.03 -8.47 -25.85
C ASN A 667 -59.74 -9.53 -26.71
N SER A 668 -59.97 -9.20 -27.98
CA SER A 668 -60.71 -10.03 -28.93
C SER A 668 -60.20 -9.80 -30.34
N ASN A 669 -60.22 -10.85 -31.16
CA ASN A 669 -59.97 -10.78 -32.60
C ASN A 669 -61.22 -10.29 -33.39
N ASP A 670 -62.35 -10.09 -32.71
CA ASP A 670 -63.53 -9.43 -33.29
C ASP A 670 -63.36 -7.89 -33.25
N TYR A 671 -64.45 -7.14 -33.44
CA TYR A 671 -64.45 -5.69 -33.33
C TYR A 671 -63.99 -5.19 -31.95
N ILE A 672 -63.21 -4.10 -31.97
CA ILE A 672 -62.77 -3.41 -30.76
C ILE A 672 -64.00 -2.90 -30.02
N ARG A 673 -64.20 -3.42 -28.81
CA ARG A 673 -65.19 -2.94 -27.87
C ARG A 673 -64.48 -2.31 -26.69
N SER A 674 -64.87 -1.08 -26.35
CA SER A 674 -64.34 -0.43 -25.17
C SER A 674 -65.43 0.20 -24.31
N TYR A 675 -65.16 0.33 -23.02
CA TYR A 675 -65.99 1.05 -22.08
C TYR A 675 -65.14 2.09 -21.37
N GLN A 676 -65.70 3.24 -21.05
CA GLN A 676 -65.02 4.28 -20.28
C GLN A 676 -65.92 4.80 -19.17
N ARG A 677 -65.33 5.14 -18.03
CA ARG A 677 -66.00 5.86 -16.93
C ARG A 677 -65.03 6.78 -16.21
N ILE A 678 -65.58 7.69 -15.41
CA ILE A 678 -64.84 8.50 -14.44
C ILE A 678 -65.07 7.91 -13.05
N VAL A 679 -64.01 7.83 -12.25
CA VAL A 679 -64.05 7.45 -10.83
C VAL A 679 -63.64 8.66 -10.00
N SER A 680 -64.40 8.97 -8.96
CA SER A 680 -64.20 10.09 -8.05
C SER A 680 -64.24 9.59 -6.61
N GLY A 681 -63.09 9.52 -5.95
CA GLY A 681 -62.98 8.91 -4.62
C GLY A 681 -63.42 7.44 -4.62
N ALA A 682 -64.35 7.09 -3.73
CA ALA A 682 -64.92 5.74 -3.64
C ALA A 682 -66.16 5.52 -4.55
N SER A 683 -66.55 6.53 -5.35
CA SER A 683 -67.72 6.49 -6.22
C SER A 683 -67.31 6.44 -7.69
N SER A 684 -68.07 5.71 -8.50
CA SER A 684 -67.82 5.61 -9.95
C SER A 684 -69.03 6.08 -10.75
N GLY A 685 -68.78 6.81 -11.83
CA GLY A 685 -69.78 7.04 -12.87
C GLY A 685 -70.13 5.74 -13.62
N VAL A 686 -71.21 5.80 -14.40
CA VAL A 686 -71.69 4.66 -15.21
C VAL A 686 -70.73 4.38 -16.36
N TRP A 687 -70.52 3.11 -16.69
CA TRP A 687 -69.75 2.71 -17.86
C TRP A 687 -70.45 3.14 -19.16
N VAL A 688 -69.75 3.91 -19.98
CA VAL A 688 -70.19 4.31 -21.32
C VAL A 688 -69.48 3.45 -22.36
N LYS A 689 -70.24 2.81 -23.26
CA LYS A 689 -69.72 1.92 -24.29
C LYS A 689 -69.29 2.70 -25.54
N PHE A 690 -68.08 2.44 -26.02
CA PHE A 690 -67.52 2.94 -27.28
C PHE A 690 -67.24 1.75 -28.21
N GLN A 691 -67.86 1.73 -29.39
CA GLN A 691 -67.68 0.71 -30.43
C GLN A 691 -67.05 1.37 -31.67
N ASP A 692 -65.94 0.82 -32.17
CA ASP A 692 -65.42 1.19 -33.49
C ASP A 692 -66.17 0.39 -34.58
N ALA A 693 -66.45 1.03 -35.72
CA ALA A 693 -67.57 0.69 -36.61
C ALA A 693 -67.61 -0.80 -37.04
N LYS A 694 -68.79 -1.43 -36.88
CA LYS A 694 -69.08 -2.73 -37.51
C LYS A 694 -68.92 -2.60 -39.03
N THR A 695 -68.50 -3.68 -39.68
CA THR A 695 -68.89 -3.95 -41.07
C THR A 695 -70.38 -3.72 -41.21
N GLN A 696 -70.77 -2.70 -41.99
CA GLN A 696 -72.15 -2.30 -42.21
C GLN A 696 -72.91 -3.47 -42.83
N THR A 697 -73.84 -4.07 -42.10
CA THR A 697 -74.75 -5.07 -42.66
C THR A 697 -75.84 -4.32 -43.41
N TYR A 698 -75.78 -4.40 -44.73
CA TYR A 698 -76.78 -3.80 -45.61
C TYR A 698 -78.00 -4.71 -45.73
N VAL A 699 -79.19 -4.12 -45.66
CA VAL A 699 -80.48 -4.76 -45.89
C VAL A 699 -81.10 -4.12 -47.13
N ASP A 700 -81.63 -4.92 -48.04
CA ASP A 700 -82.28 -4.42 -49.24
C ASP A 700 -83.53 -3.61 -48.88
N ILE A 701 -83.71 -2.47 -49.54
CA ILE A 701 -84.90 -1.64 -49.44
C ILE A 701 -85.86 -2.10 -50.55
N PRO A 702 -87.05 -2.63 -50.22
CA PRO A 702 -88.03 -2.99 -51.23
C PRO A 702 -88.48 -1.76 -52.01
N LEU A 703 -88.43 -1.86 -53.34
CA LEU A 703 -88.98 -0.84 -54.23
C LEU A 703 -90.51 -0.86 -54.19
N SER A 704 -91.14 0.31 -54.35
CA SER A 704 -92.60 0.47 -54.29
C SER A 704 -93.07 1.46 -55.36
N GLY A 705 -94.28 1.28 -55.90
CA GLY A 705 -94.86 2.21 -56.89
C GLY A 705 -94.34 1.97 -58.31
N GLU A 706 -94.05 3.06 -59.04
CA GLU A 706 -93.65 3.04 -60.47
C GLU A 706 -92.17 2.69 -60.73
N ALA A 707 -91.42 2.28 -59.70
CA ALA A 707 -90.00 1.94 -59.82
C ALA A 707 -89.79 0.76 -60.78
N LYS A 708 -88.99 0.95 -61.85
CA LYS A 708 -88.79 -0.08 -62.89
C LYS A 708 -87.61 -1.00 -62.59
N SER A 709 -86.55 -0.52 -61.91
CA SER A 709 -85.44 -1.35 -61.45
C SER A 709 -84.45 -0.59 -60.55
N GLY A 710 -83.82 -1.28 -59.59
CA GLY A 710 -82.76 -0.70 -58.76
C GLY A 710 -82.23 -1.66 -57.70
N ASP A 711 -81.07 -1.33 -57.15
CA ASP A 711 -80.43 -2.04 -56.01
C ASP A 711 -80.25 -1.03 -54.89
N LEU A 712 -81.31 -0.81 -54.10
CA LEU A 712 -81.29 0.04 -52.91
C LEU A 712 -81.06 -0.81 -51.67
N ARG A 713 -80.15 -0.36 -50.82
CA ARG A 713 -79.83 -1.00 -49.55
C ARG A 713 -79.55 0.02 -48.46
N VAL A 714 -79.90 -0.33 -47.23
CA VAL A 714 -79.71 0.50 -46.05
C VAL A 714 -78.90 -0.23 -44.98
N ALA A 715 -77.99 0.48 -44.33
CA ALA A 715 -77.28 -0.01 -43.16
C ALA A 715 -77.40 0.99 -42.01
N ASN A 716 -77.41 0.47 -40.78
CA ASN A 716 -77.38 1.29 -39.58
C ASN A 716 -75.92 1.67 -39.26
N ASN A 717 -75.67 2.94 -38.97
CA ASN A 717 -74.37 3.51 -38.66
C ASN A 717 -74.44 4.42 -37.41
N GLY A 718 -74.96 3.87 -36.31
CA GLY A 718 -75.11 4.61 -35.04
C GLY A 718 -76.36 5.48 -35.06
N ASN A 719 -76.20 6.81 -34.93
CA ASN A 719 -77.32 7.76 -34.98
C ASN A 719 -77.72 8.15 -36.43
N GLN A 720 -77.20 7.44 -37.42
CA GLN A 720 -77.42 7.68 -38.85
C GLN A 720 -77.71 6.36 -39.55
N ILE A 721 -78.48 6.42 -40.64
CA ILE A 721 -78.52 5.36 -41.65
C ILE A 721 -77.70 5.77 -42.85
N ILE A 722 -77.16 4.77 -43.54
CA ILE A 722 -76.51 4.94 -44.83
C ILE A 722 -77.35 4.21 -45.87
N ILE A 723 -77.83 4.92 -46.87
CA ILE A 723 -78.58 4.36 -48.00
C ILE A 723 -77.64 4.38 -49.21
N ARG A 724 -77.43 3.22 -49.81
CA ARG A 724 -76.60 3.06 -51.01
C ARG A 724 -77.36 2.35 -52.12
N GLY A 725 -77.03 2.68 -53.36
CA GLY A 725 -77.60 2.00 -54.51
C GLY A 725 -77.55 2.77 -55.81
N LYS A 726 -78.13 2.16 -56.83
CA LYS A 726 -78.50 2.83 -58.08
C LYS A 726 -79.93 2.46 -58.43
N VAL A 727 -80.67 3.43 -58.90
CA VAL A 727 -82.10 3.31 -59.18
C VAL A 727 -82.42 3.95 -60.51
N ASP A 728 -83.44 3.48 -61.21
CA ASP A 728 -83.97 4.20 -62.36
C ASP A 728 -84.49 5.59 -61.96
N ALA A 729 -84.33 6.55 -62.86
CA ALA A 729 -84.73 7.93 -62.64
C ALA A 729 -86.13 8.17 -63.23
N PRO A 730 -87.21 8.15 -62.43
CA PRO A 730 -88.54 8.40 -62.95
C PRO A 730 -88.68 9.83 -63.48
N ALA A 731 -89.43 9.98 -64.58
CA ALA A 731 -89.67 11.27 -65.21
C ALA A 731 -90.57 12.17 -64.33
N GLU A 732 -91.64 11.60 -63.78
CA GLU A 732 -92.59 12.30 -62.90
C GLU A 732 -92.19 12.22 -61.42
N GLU A 733 -92.86 13.00 -60.57
CA GLU A 733 -92.65 12.90 -59.12
C GLU A 733 -93.38 11.70 -58.55
N SER A 734 -92.66 10.84 -57.84
CA SER A 734 -93.22 9.58 -57.37
C SER A 734 -92.57 9.08 -56.09
N VAL A 735 -93.33 8.25 -55.37
CA VAL A 735 -92.81 7.42 -54.29
C VAL A 735 -92.06 6.26 -54.91
N TYR A 736 -90.82 6.05 -54.47
CA TYR A 736 -89.91 5.10 -55.10
C TYR A 736 -89.63 3.85 -54.26
N ALA A 737 -89.52 4.01 -52.94
CA ALA A 737 -89.27 2.91 -52.02
C ALA A 737 -89.73 3.27 -50.61
N THR A 738 -89.84 2.28 -49.72
CA THR A 738 -90.11 2.52 -48.30
C THR A 738 -89.06 1.84 -47.43
N LEU A 739 -88.42 2.61 -46.55
CA LEU A 739 -87.44 2.09 -45.60
C LEU A 739 -88.07 1.05 -44.67
N PRO A 740 -87.40 -0.09 -44.42
CA PRO A 740 -87.87 -1.07 -43.46
C PRO A 740 -88.04 -0.44 -42.08
N LYS A 741 -88.99 -0.94 -41.27
CA LYS A 741 -89.43 -0.33 -40.00
C LYS A 741 -88.29 0.08 -39.05
N GLY A 742 -87.18 -0.67 -39.01
CA GLY A 742 -86.02 -0.39 -38.17
C GLY A 742 -85.04 0.68 -38.68
N PHE A 743 -85.29 1.27 -39.85
CA PHE A 743 -84.42 2.26 -40.50
C PHE A 743 -85.13 3.59 -40.78
N ARG A 744 -86.31 3.83 -40.20
CA ARG A 744 -87.10 5.04 -40.47
C ARG A 744 -86.61 6.21 -39.61
N PRO A 745 -86.40 7.42 -40.16
CA PRO A 745 -85.94 8.57 -39.40
C PRO A 745 -87.06 9.18 -38.55
N ASN A 746 -86.72 9.83 -37.44
CA ASN A 746 -87.68 10.51 -36.57
C ASN A 746 -88.22 11.82 -37.17
N TYR A 747 -87.48 12.42 -38.11
CA TYR A 747 -87.87 13.65 -38.81
C TYR A 747 -87.79 13.44 -40.33
N ALA A 748 -88.61 14.18 -41.09
CA ALA A 748 -88.52 14.18 -42.54
C ALA A 748 -87.21 14.84 -42.98
N TRP A 749 -86.54 14.25 -43.96
CA TRP A 749 -85.23 14.69 -44.44
C TRP A 749 -85.24 14.87 -45.95
N GLU A 750 -84.71 15.99 -46.43
CA GLU A 750 -84.64 16.29 -47.86
C GLU A 750 -83.21 16.60 -48.30
N THR A 751 -82.83 16.11 -49.49
CA THR A 751 -81.53 16.41 -50.10
C THR A 751 -81.59 16.26 -51.62
N THR A 752 -80.44 16.28 -52.27
CA THR A 752 -80.29 15.95 -53.70
C THR A 752 -79.37 14.76 -53.90
N VAL A 753 -79.70 13.91 -54.88
CA VAL A 753 -78.84 12.84 -55.38
C VAL A 753 -78.38 13.12 -56.80
N SER A 754 -77.20 12.64 -57.18
CA SER A 754 -76.68 12.84 -58.53
C SER A 754 -77.37 11.93 -59.53
N VAL A 755 -77.62 12.47 -60.74
CA VAL A 755 -78.12 11.70 -61.87
C VAL A 755 -76.96 11.09 -62.67
N ALA A 756 -77.22 10.02 -63.42
CA ALA A 756 -76.30 9.39 -64.36
C ALA A 756 -76.78 9.58 -65.81
N GLY A 757 -75.85 9.54 -66.78
CA GLY A 757 -76.13 9.76 -68.21
C GLY A 757 -75.98 11.23 -68.66
N THR A 758 -76.04 12.17 -67.73
CA THR A 758 -75.68 13.59 -67.89
C THR A 758 -75.28 14.17 -66.52
N THR A 759 -74.84 15.43 -66.47
CA THR A 759 -74.61 16.14 -65.21
C THR A 759 -75.91 16.74 -64.69
N GLY A 760 -76.24 16.48 -63.43
CA GLY A 760 -77.46 16.97 -62.81
C GLY A 760 -77.73 16.34 -61.45
N VAL A 761 -78.82 16.77 -60.83
CA VAL A 761 -79.32 16.27 -59.55
C VAL A 761 -80.84 16.09 -59.55
N ARG A 762 -81.33 15.19 -58.71
CA ARG A 762 -82.75 15.00 -58.39
C ARG A 762 -82.98 15.26 -56.92
N LYS A 763 -84.05 15.97 -56.54
CA LYS A 763 -84.41 16.12 -55.12
C LYS A 763 -85.02 14.82 -54.59
N ILE A 764 -84.66 14.49 -53.36
CA ILE A 764 -85.17 13.34 -52.65
C ILE A 764 -85.65 13.78 -51.27
N ALA A 765 -86.79 13.24 -50.86
CA ALA A 765 -87.34 13.37 -49.52
C ALA A 765 -87.49 11.99 -48.90
N ILE A 766 -87.10 11.84 -47.63
CA ILE A 766 -87.33 10.65 -46.82
C ILE A 766 -88.22 11.06 -45.66
N ARG A 767 -89.44 10.53 -45.65
CA ARG A 767 -90.46 10.87 -44.65
C ARG A 767 -90.31 10.02 -43.39
N THR A 768 -90.96 10.44 -42.31
CA THR A 768 -90.91 9.78 -40.99
C THR A 768 -91.53 8.38 -40.99
N ASP A 769 -92.45 8.11 -41.92
CA ASP A 769 -93.00 6.78 -42.16
C ASP A 769 -92.07 5.87 -42.98
N GLY A 770 -90.88 6.36 -43.35
CA GLY A 770 -89.86 5.66 -44.13
C GLY A 770 -89.99 5.82 -45.64
N THR A 771 -91.01 6.53 -46.13
CA THR A 771 -91.23 6.67 -47.57
C THR A 771 -90.14 7.53 -48.22
N ILE A 772 -89.52 6.99 -49.27
CA ILE A 772 -88.54 7.66 -50.13
C ILE A 772 -89.27 8.21 -51.36
N TYR A 773 -89.26 9.53 -51.51
CA TYR A 773 -89.98 10.28 -52.53
C TYR A 773 -89.02 11.10 -53.38
N PHE A 774 -89.19 11.07 -54.70
CA PHE A 774 -88.39 11.86 -55.64
C PHE A 774 -89.21 13.02 -56.20
N SER A 775 -88.71 14.24 -56.04
CA SER A 775 -89.26 15.46 -56.64
C SER A 775 -88.19 16.19 -57.44
N GLY A 776 -88.57 17.13 -58.30
CA GLY A 776 -87.70 18.09 -58.98
C GLY A 776 -86.36 17.59 -59.55
N ILE A 777 -86.21 17.60 -60.89
CA ILE A 777 -84.95 17.26 -61.57
C ILE A 777 -84.28 18.50 -62.18
N ILE A 778 -82.97 18.64 -61.97
CA ILE A 778 -82.14 19.67 -62.63
C ILE A 778 -80.99 18.95 -63.30
N ALA A 779 -81.00 18.87 -64.62
CA ALA A 779 -79.94 18.21 -65.39
C ALA A 779 -79.64 18.98 -66.67
N ASN A 780 -78.39 18.93 -67.13
CA ASN A 780 -77.96 19.59 -68.37
C ASN A 780 -78.75 19.11 -69.60
N ASN A 781 -79.25 17.87 -69.56
CA ASN A 781 -80.16 17.31 -70.56
C ASN A 781 -81.03 16.24 -69.89
N VAL A 782 -82.29 16.57 -69.59
CA VAL A 782 -83.22 15.69 -68.84
C VAL A 782 -83.48 14.38 -69.59
N ASP A 783 -83.56 14.40 -70.92
CA ASP A 783 -83.81 13.21 -71.76
C ASP A 783 -82.65 12.20 -71.74
N LYS A 784 -81.45 12.61 -71.29
CA LYS A 784 -80.27 11.74 -71.14
C LYS A 784 -80.09 11.18 -69.73
N VAL A 785 -80.99 11.47 -68.80
CA VAL A 785 -80.91 10.92 -67.44
C VAL A 785 -81.32 9.45 -67.46
N THR A 786 -80.44 8.57 -66.99
CA THR A 786 -80.68 7.11 -67.03
C THR A 786 -80.91 6.50 -65.65
N LEU A 787 -80.16 6.95 -64.62
CA LEU A 787 -80.21 6.42 -63.26
C LEU A 787 -79.97 7.54 -62.23
N LEU A 788 -80.33 7.30 -60.97
CA LEU A 788 -79.90 8.10 -59.82
C LEU A 788 -78.86 7.31 -59.00
N ASN A 789 -77.76 7.96 -58.64
CA ASN A 789 -76.76 7.38 -57.74
C ASN A 789 -77.14 7.72 -56.29
N MET A 790 -77.54 6.69 -55.56
CA MET A 790 -78.02 6.80 -54.19
C MET A 790 -76.83 6.55 -53.26
N ASN A 791 -76.33 7.61 -52.64
CA ASN A 791 -75.30 7.54 -51.60
C ASN A 791 -75.62 8.59 -50.54
N LEU A 792 -76.50 8.23 -49.61
CA LEU A 792 -77.08 9.14 -48.63
C LEU A 792 -76.66 8.74 -47.23
N VAL A 793 -76.40 9.75 -46.41
CA VAL A 793 -76.24 9.61 -44.96
C VAL A 793 -77.35 10.41 -44.33
N VAL A 794 -78.27 9.72 -43.66
CA VAL A 794 -79.50 10.31 -43.12
C VAL A 794 -79.47 10.19 -41.60
N PRO A 795 -79.58 11.29 -40.85
CA PRO A 795 -79.76 11.24 -39.39
C PRO A 795 -81.05 10.50 -39.02
N ILE A 796 -80.98 9.62 -38.02
CA ILE A 796 -82.18 8.91 -37.52
C ILE A 796 -82.83 9.69 -36.38
N ASN A 797 -82.02 10.39 -35.59
CA ASN A 797 -82.44 11.17 -34.42
C ASN A 797 -82.56 12.65 -34.70
#